data_AF-A0A2D6A7U1-F1
#
_entry.id   AF-A0A2D6A7U1-F1
#
_cell.length_a   1.000
_cell.length_b   1.000
_cell.length_c   1.000
_cell.angle_alpha   90.00
_cell.angle_beta   90.00
_cell.angle_gamma   90.00
#
_symmetry.space_group_name_H-M   'P 1'
#
loop_
_entity.id
_entity.type
_entity.pdbx_description
1 polymer ?
#
loop_
_entity_poly.entity_id
_entity_poly.type
_entity_poly.pdbx_seq_one_letter_code
_entity_poly.pdbx_strand_id
1 'polypeptide(L)'
;MSRTALSLISGAVVIAAVWFGPALLGGTEAGGHAADLFHVKPGPLRITVTESAELYAGKSTTLRSQIEGRAAILSLITEGEEVKKGDKLAELDVSSIKDRFENQEITVSRAKASFITADKNVEIQKNQNASDREGAEMNVLFAELELEKFLGKARTATTVKGNHGNSTNGNGSDQNTQMGELDQKLVKARNDIRLAEEELKRAKDRLDWTEKLFDKEYVTKNDLDADRLKVLQSENRLDLSKNELYILETYTLPKTRKELQLKVKESTAELTRTRLRGEAKLATQVADLESKTQQLSLERARLTKYREQIAASIIRAPTDGLVVYAQVGDRRRSNREPIDVGTEVRESQSLIILPDLTTMKVKTSIHEAHVDKVSYALRQAKGGPGPAVTMKIDALPNRVFFGRVTRVAVVPDSNSSWFSSDVRLYSTRIELEGNTDELRPGQSASVEIEVAHLKNVLTVPVQAVHRTGRVLYVWMRRDGVATAVPVETGMASDQFVVVVEGVAAGDVIYLSRPDGAVEPAFKALNAKRETETKENEAKQRSSAPINVNTQRPERGPANAGVPTRGARGERRGSRGGERAARGGEGAARGGRQGGSRSGGGRRGGMSPEQRAQSTAFFAAAKKRFPAMTDARALFSDAELRKKVLGDPQLNKEFPEVIKRYKQMMERFGNRAGGQRGAGNRGGERGAGNRGGNRGGGERR
;
A
#
# COMPACT_ATOMS: atom_id res chain seq x y z
N MET A 1 -41.94 -38.70 67.72
CA MET A 1 -43.33 -39.23 67.77
C MET A 1 -43.86 -39.17 66.35
N SER A 2 -44.29 -40.22 65.64
CA SER A 2 -44.50 -41.67 65.85
C SER A 2 -44.69 -42.23 64.42
N ARG A 3 -43.99 -43.30 64.02
CA ARG A 3 -44.51 -44.68 63.84
C ARG A 3 -45.64 -44.78 62.79
N THR A 4 -45.77 -45.74 61.88
CA THR A 4 -45.17 -47.05 61.56
C THR A 4 -46.07 -47.62 60.46
N ALA A 5 -45.53 -48.34 59.47
CA ALA A 5 -46.19 -49.52 58.90
C ALA A 5 -45.21 -50.31 58.02
N LEU A 6 -44.66 -51.36 58.61
CA LEU A 6 -43.91 -52.45 58.00
C LEU A 6 -44.84 -53.66 57.83
N SER A 7 -44.39 -54.68 57.11
CA SER A 7 -44.96 -56.04 56.92
C SER A 7 -45.79 -56.17 55.62
N LEU A 8 -45.72 -57.22 54.80
CA LEU A 8 -45.15 -58.57 54.91
C LEU A 8 -45.14 -59.17 53.48
N ILE A 9 -44.15 -60.00 53.15
CA ILE A 9 -44.25 -61.35 52.53
C ILE A 9 -42.86 -61.74 52.05
N SER A 10 -42.20 -62.53 52.89
CA SER A 10 -41.06 -63.39 52.60
C SER A 10 -41.47 -64.79 53.06
N GLY A 11 -41.41 -65.79 52.20
CA GLY A 11 -41.73 -67.16 52.58
C GLY A 11 -41.36 -68.17 51.52
N ALA A 12 -40.30 -68.94 51.80
CA ALA A 12 -40.20 -70.40 51.66
C ALA A 12 -38.85 -70.86 51.07
N VAL A 13 -37.91 -71.13 51.97
CA VAL A 13 -36.78 -72.06 51.80
C VAL A 13 -37.06 -73.23 52.73
N VAL A 14 -37.28 -74.45 52.23
CA VAL A 14 -37.16 -75.71 52.99
C VAL A 14 -36.87 -76.88 52.03
N ILE A 15 -35.63 -77.39 52.12
CA ILE A 15 -35.19 -78.81 52.21
C ILE A 15 -35.63 -79.80 51.12
N ALA A 16 -34.65 -80.33 50.36
CA ALA A 16 -34.61 -81.73 49.96
C ALA A 16 -33.14 -82.21 49.94
N ALA A 17 -32.74 -82.85 51.02
CA ALA A 17 -31.50 -83.59 51.14
C ALA A 17 -31.81 -85.09 51.06
N VAL A 18 -31.03 -85.79 50.22
CA VAL A 18 -30.67 -87.22 50.31
C VAL A 18 -31.78 -88.24 50.02
N TRP A 19 -31.66 -88.91 48.86
CA TRP A 19 -31.75 -90.36 48.80
C TRP A 19 -30.80 -90.91 47.71
N PHE A 20 -30.10 -91.98 48.08
CA PHE A 20 -29.11 -92.80 47.35
C PHE A 20 -27.65 -92.30 47.20
N GLY A 21 -26.76 -92.83 48.06
CA GLY A 21 -25.38 -93.19 47.68
C GLY A 21 -25.25 -94.73 47.64
N PRO A 22 -24.04 -95.34 47.64
CA PRO A 22 -22.74 -94.92 47.10
C PRO A 22 -22.08 -96.00 46.19
N ALA A 23 -21.08 -95.63 45.39
CA ALA A 23 -20.03 -96.55 44.88
C ALA A 23 -18.80 -95.69 44.49
N LEU A 24 -17.84 -95.53 45.40
CA LEU A 24 -16.57 -96.27 45.48
C LEU A 24 -15.55 -95.97 44.35
N LEU A 25 -14.48 -95.28 44.77
CA LEU A 25 -13.09 -95.24 44.25
C LEU A 25 -12.76 -94.62 42.87
N GLY A 26 -11.68 -93.82 42.89
CA GLY A 26 -11.00 -93.21 41.74
C GLY A 26 -11.32 -91.72 41.68
N GLY A 27 -10.41 -90.77 41.80
CA GLY A 27 -8.97 -90.71 41.60
C GLY A 27 -8.68 -89.22 41.45
N THR A 28 -7.62 -88.72 42.08
CA THR A 28 -7.23 -87.31 42.02
C THR A 28 -6.79 -86.94 40.60
N GLU A 29 -7.56 -86.10 39.90
CA GLU A 29 -7.09 -85.41 38.70
C GLU A 29 -7.00 -83.91 38.95
N ALA A 30 -5.80 -83.39 38.74
CA ALA A 30 -5.49 -81.97 38.74
C ALA A 30 -6.22 -81.28 37.59
N GLY A 31 -7.10 -80.33 37.91
CA GLY A 31 -7.79 -79.51 36.91
C GLY A 31 -6.82 -78.53 36.24
N GLY A 32 -6.39 -78.87 35.02
CA GLY A 32 -5.74 -77.93 34.11
C GLY A 32 -6.76 -76.93 33.56
N HIS A 33 -6.39 -75.65 33.52
CA HIS A 33 -7.20 -74.60 32.90
C HIS A 33 -7.43 -74.94 31.41
N ALA A 34 -8.68 -75.12 31.01
CA ALA A 34 -9.05 -75.24 29.62
C ALA A 34 -8.73 -73.90 28.93
N ALA A 35 -7.67 -73.88 28.12
CA ALA A 35 -7.25 -72.67 27.44
C ALA A 35 -8.32 -72.23 26.43
N ASP A 36 -8.69 -70.94 26.46
CA ASP A 36 -9.71 -70.40 25.56
C ASP A 36 -9.22 -70.46 24.09
N LEU A 37 -9.99 -71.14 23.25
CA LEU A 37 -9.68 -71.37 21.83
C LEU A 37 -10.51 -70.45 20.94
N PHE A 38 -9.89 -69.92 19.89
CA PHE A 38 -10.54 -69.10 18.87
C PHE A 38 -10.38 -69.75 17.49
N HIS A 39 -11.48 -69.86 16.75
CA HIS A 39 -11.48 -70.36 15.38
C HIS A 39 -11.27 -69.22 14.39
N VAL A 40 -10.20 -69.29 13.61
CA VAL A 40 -9.90 -68.26 12.61
C VAL A 40 -10.86 -68.41 11.44
N LYS A 41 -11.69 -67.39 11.25
CA LYS A 41 -12.66 -67.32 10.15
C LYS A 41 -12.43 -66.04 9.36
N PRO A 42 -12.60 -66.08 8.02
CA PRO A 42 -12.61 -64.85 7.24
C PRO A 42 -13.84 -64.04 7.65
N GLY A 43 -13.61 -62.78 8.00
CA GLY A 43 -14.65 -61.86 8.45
C GLY A 43 -14.42 -60.45 7.93
N PRO A 44 -15.47 -59.60 7.94
CA PRO A 44 -15.29 -58.18 7.71
C PRO A 44 -14.59 -57.54 8.91
N LEU A 45 -13.50 -56.80 8.69
CA LEU A 45 -12.85 -55.98 9.71
C LEU A 45 -13.06 -54.50 9.41
N ARG A 46 -13.70 -53.80 10.34
CA ARG A 46 -13.80 -52.33 10.35
C ARG A 46 -12.75 -51.77 11.29
N ILE A 47 -11.97 -50.82 10.80
CA ILE A 47 -11.00 -50.07 11.59
C ILE A 47 -11.52 -48.66 11.69
N THR A 48 -11.94 -48.28 12.90
CA THR A 48 -12.44 -46.94 13.20
C THR A 48 -11.50 -46.22 14.16
N VAL A 49 -11.49 -44.90 14.08
CA VAL A 49 -10.76 -44.02 14.99
C VAL A 49 -11.78 -43.07 15.60
N THR A 50 -11.91 -43.13 16.93
CA THR A 50 -12.85 -42.30 17.68
C THR A 50 -12.11 -41.13 18.33
N GLU A 51 -12.54 -39.91 18.04
CA GLU A 51 -11.96 -38.69 18.59
C GLU A 51 -13.04 -37.70 19.01
N SER A 52 -12.68 -36.78 19.91
CA SER A 52 -13.54 -35.66 20.28
C SER A 52 -13.47 -34.55 19.23
N ALA A 53 -14.57 -33.86 19.02
CA ALA A 53 -14.70 -32.82 18.03
C ALA A 53 -15.64 -31.69 18.46
N GLU A 54 -15.52 -30.57 17.76
CA GLU A 54 -16.34 -29.38 17.96
C GLU A 54 -16.97 -28.95 16.63
N LEU A 55 -18.26 -28.61 16.67
CA LEU A 55 -18.99 -28.06 15.53
C LEU A 55 -18.64 -26.59 15.31
N TYR A 56 -18.41 -26.19 14.07
CA TYR A 56 -18.22 -24.79 13.68
C TYR A 56 -18.93 -24.48 12.37
N ALA A 57 -19.36 -23.23 12.22
CA ALA A 57 -19.97 -22.77 10.97
C ALA A 57 -18.94 -22.75 9.84
N GLY A 58 -19.31 -23.27 8.67
CA GLY A 58 -18.43 -23.41 7.52
C GLY A 58 -18.03 -22.08 6.90
N LYS A 59 -18.90 -21.07 7.02
CA LYS A 59 -18.62 -19.66 6.75
C LYS A 59 -19.02 -18.83 7.97
N SER A 60 -18.21 -17.86 8.33
CA SER A 60 -18.53 -16.91 9.39
C SER A 60 -18.08 -15.53 8.96
N THR A 61 -19.00 -14.56 8.98
CA THR A 61 -18.67 -13.18 8.66
C THR A 61 -18.51 -12.39 9.95
N THR A 62 -17.31 -11.85 10.20
CA THR A 62 -17.06 -10.97 11.34
C THR A 62 -17.25 -9.51 10.93
N LEU A 63 -18.23 -8.86 11.52
CA LEU A 63 -18.51 -7.45 11.37
C LEU A 63 -17.68 -6.64 12.37
N ARG A 64 -17.04 -5.60 11.85
CA ARG A 64 -16.13 -4.73 12.61
C ARG A 64 -16.61 -3.30 12.52
N SER A 65 -16.30 -2.51 13.54
CA SER A 65 -16.50 -1.05 13.46
C SER A 65 -15.62 -0.47 12.35
N GLN A 66 -16.21 0.32 11.47
CA GLN A 66 -15.52 1.09 10.42
C GLN A 66 -15.43 2.59 10.75
N ILE A 67 -15.96 3.00 11.90
CA ILE A 67 -15.86 4.39 12.36
C ILE A 67 -14.44 4.66 12.83
N GLU A 68 -13.84 5.72 12.32
CA GLU A 68 -12.54 6.19 12.79
C GLU A 68 -12.61 6.75 14.21
N GLY A 69 -11.65 6.37 15.03
CA GLY A 69 -11.58 6.80 16.42
C GLY A 69 -12.44 5.93 17.34
N ARG A 70 -13.30 6.56 18.12
CA ARG A 70 -14.12 5.90 19.13
C ARG A 70 -15.56 6.34 19.04
N ALA A 71 -16.49 5.40 19.19
CA ALA A 71 -17.93 5.65 19.19
C ALA A 71 -18.62 4.76 20.22
N ALA A 72 -19.63 5.27 20.91
CA ALA A 72 -20.46 4.47 21.80
C ALA A 72 -21.51 3.69 21.00
N ILE A 73 -21.88 2.50 21.44
CA ILE A 73 -22.99 1.74 20.83
C ILE A 73 -24.31 2.33 21.33
N LEU A 74 -25.16 2.83 20.43
CA LEU A 74 -26.50 3.35 20.76
C LEU A 74 -27.57 2.25 20.76
N SER A 75 -27.49 1.32 19.82
CA SER A 75 -28.40 0.18 19.73
C SER A 75 -27.63 -1.05 19.30
N LEU A 76 -27.95 -2.20 19.89
CA LEU A 76 -27.37 -3.49 19.55
C LEU A 76 -28.49 -4.53 19.51
N ILE A 77 -28.52 -5.35 18.46
CA ILE A 77 -29.45 -6.47 18.36
C ILE A 77 -29.11 -7.56 19.37
N THR A 78 -30.13 -8.25 19.88
CA THR A 78 -29.96 -9.27 20.92
C THR A 78 -29.11 -10.44 20.41
N GLU A 79 -28.16 -10.89 21.22
CA GLU A 79 -27.39 -12.09 20.91
C GLU A 79 -28.31 -13.33 20.86
N GLY A 80 -28.10 -14.19 19.86
CA GLY A 80 -28.89 -15.39 19.62
C GLY A 80 -30.14 -15.17 18.76
N GLU A 81 -30.38 -13.95 18.26
CA GLU A 81 -31.45 -13.66 17.31
C GLU A 81 -31.04 -14.02 15.86
N GLU A 82 -31.98 -14.51 15.06
CA GLU A 82 -31.77 -14.76 13.62
C GLU A 82 -32.06 -13.50 12.81
N VAL A 83 -31.13 -13.13 11.93
CA VAL A 83 -31.23 -11.92 11.12
C VAL A 83 -31.21 -12.25 9.63
N LYS A 84 -31.91 -11.43 8.85
CA LYS A 84 -31.84 -11.46 7.39
C LYS A 84 -30.85 -10.43 6.89
N LYS A 85 -30.35 -10.64 5.67
CA LYS A 85 -29.50 -9.71 4.96
C LYS A 85 -30.15 -8.34 4.88
N GLY A 86 -29.44 -7.33 5.37
CA GLY A 86 -29.86 -5.93 5.40
C GLY A 86 -30.41 -5.47 6.76
N ASP A 87 -30.71 -6.40 7.68
CA ASP A 87 -31.19 -6.06 9.01
C ASP A 87 -30.15 -5.26 9.79
N LYS A 88 -30.63 -4.33 10.61
CA LYS A 88 -29.79 -3.45 11.42
C LYS A 88 -29.33 -4.22 12.66
N LEU A 89 -28.02 -4.33 12.82
CA LEU A 89 -27.41 -5.10 13.91
C LEU A 89 -26.87 -4.20 15.01
N ALA A 90 -26.26 -3.08 14.64
CA ALA A 90 -25.79 -2.09 15.60
C ALA A 90 -25.91 -0.68 15.04
N GLU A 91 -26.07 0.29 15.94
CA GLU A 91 -25.94 1.71 15.65
C GLU A 91 -24.90 2.30 16.57
N LEU A 92 -23.97 3.05 16.00
CA LEU A 92 -22.92 3.75 16.73
C LEU A 92 -23.26 5.24 16.82
N ASP A 93 -22.91 5.87 17.93
CA ASP A 93 -23.07 7.31 18.11
C ASP A 93 -22.16 8.08 17.15
N VAL A 94 -22.79 8.90 16.32
CA VAL A 94 -22.15 9.75 15.32
C VAL A 94 -22.47 11.23 15.52
N SER A 95 -22.99 11.64 16.67
CA SER A 95 -23.20 13.06 17.03
C SER A 95 -21.98 13.91 16.67
N SER A 96 -20.80 13.52 17.17
CA SER A 96 -19.54 14.21 16.90
C SER A 96 -19.10 14.21 15.42
N ILE A 97 -19.50 13.19 14.64
CA ILE A 97 -19.17 13.08 13.20
C ILE A 97 -20.14 13.91 12.37
N LYS A 98 -21.42 13.97 12.76
CA LYS A 98 -22.44 14.83 12.14
C LYS A 98 -22.07 16.30 12.31
N ASP A 99 -21.66 16.73 13.50
CA ASP A 99 -21.19 18.09 13.73
C ASP A 99 -19.98 18.44 12.83
N ARG A 100 -19.05 17.49 12.66
CA ARG A 100 -17.91 17.66 11.75
C ARG A 100 -18.34 17.67 10.28
N PHE A 101 -19.32 16.85 9.90
CA PHE A 101 -19.88 16.82 8.55
C PHE A 101 -20.52 18.17 8.19
N GLU A 102 -21.35 18.72 9.07
CA GLU A 102 -22.00 20.02 8.87
C GLU A 102 -20.97 21.16 8.79
N ASN A 103 -19.99 21.18 9.70
CA ASN A 103 -18.89 22.16 9.64
C ASN A 103 -18.04 22.00 8.36
N GLN A 104 -17.82 20.77 7.91
CA GLN A 104 -17.11 20.49 6.68
C GLN A 104 -17.93 20.90 5.45
N GLU A 105 -19.25 20.78 5.48
CA GLU A 105 -20.14 21.23 4.41
C GLU A 105 -20.08 22.75 4.25
N ILE A 106 -20.09 23.50 5.36
CA ILE A 106 -19.86 24.94 5.37
C ILE A 106 -18.48 25.26 4.75
N THR A 107 -17.46 24.48 5.09
CA THR A 107 -16.09 24.65 4.56
C THR A 107 -16.04 24.40 3.04
N VAL A 108 -16.70 23.35 2.55
CA VAL A 108 -16.85 23.07 1.11
C VAL A 108 -17.61 24.19 0.41
N SER A 109 -18.66 24.73 1.03
CA SER A 109 -19.43 25.85 0.49
C SER A 109 -18.57 27.10 0.35
N ARG A 110 -17.78 27.46 1.36
CA ARG A 110 -16.80 28.57 1.30
C ARG A 110 -15.72 28.34 0.24
N ALA A 111 -15.19 27.12 0.13
CA ALA A 111 -14.22 26.76 -0.90
C ALA A 111 -14.83 26.85 -2.31
N LYS A 112 -16.11 26.45 -2.47
CA LYS A 112 -16.86 26.55 -3.73
C LYS A 112 -17.07 28.01 -4.12
N ALA A 113 -17.47 28.86 -3.17
CA ALA A 113 -17.59 30.30 -3.41
C ALA A 113 -16.24 30.90 -3.85
N SER A 114 -15.14 30.52 -3.18
CA SER A 114 -13.79 30.97 -3.54
C SER A 114 -13.37 30.52 -4.95
N PHE A 115 -13.70 29.28 -5.33
CA PHE A 115 -13.49 28.77 -6.69
C PHE A 115 -14.28 29.57 -7.72
N ILE A 116 -15.57 29.83 -7.47
CA ILE A 116 -16.41 30.63 -8.37
C ILE A 116 -15.85 32.04 -8.54
N THR A 117 -15.43 32.68 -7.45
CA THR A 117 -14.79 34.00 -7.53
C THR A 117 -13.50 33.97 -8.35
N ALA A 118 -12.62 32.98 -8.14
CA ALA A 118 -11.40 32.85 -8.91
C ALA A 118 -11.68 32.59 -10.41
N ASP A 119 -12.68 31.78 -10.73
CA ASP A 119 -13.11 31.49 -12.11
C ASP A 119 -13.61 32.78 -12.79
N LYS A 120 -14.45 33.55 -12.10
CA LYS A 120 -14.90 34.85 -12.59
C LYS A 120 -13.79 35.87 -12.72
N ASN A 121 -12.79 35.87 -11.83
CA ASN A 121 -11.64 36.75 -11.96
C ASN A 121 -10.78 36.43 -13.20
N VAL A 122 -10.66 35.15 -13.59
CA VAL A 122 -10.01 34.78 -14.86
C VAL A 122 -10.78 35.33 -16.05
N GLU A 123 -12.11 35.23 -16.05
CA GLU A 123 -12.98 35.76 -17.10
C GLU A 123 -12.88 37.30 -17.19
N ILE A 124 -12.96 37.99 -16.06
CA ILE A 124 -12.79 39.44 -15.96
C ILE A 124 -11.42 39.85 -16.50
N GLN A 125 -10.34 39.16 -16.10
CA GLN A 125 -8.98 39.49 -16.54
C GLN A 125 -8.78 39.26 -18.04
N LYS A 126 -9.42 38.22 -18.63
CA LYS A 126 -9.41 38.01 -20.09
C LYS A 126 -10.05 39.17 -20.83
N ASN A 127 -11.22 39.61 -20.38
CA ASN A 127 -11.94 40.71 -21.00
C ASN A 127 -11.17 42.04 -20.84
N GLN A 128 -10.63 42.31 -19.65
CA GLN A 128 -9.80 43.49 -19.43
C GLN A 128 -8.54 43.49 -20.32
N ASN A 129 -7.86 42.34 -20.44
CA ASN A 129 -6.70 42.20 -21.32
C ASN A 129 -7.06 42.46 -22.79
N ALA A 130 -8.24 42.01 -23.23
CA ALA A 130 -8.73 42.25 -24.58
C ALA A 130 -9.00 43.74 -24.80
N SER A 131 -9.71 44.41 -23.90
CA SER A 131 -9.95 45.86 -23.97
C SER A 131 -8.67 46.68 -23.94
N ASP A 132 -7.74 46.37 -23.03
CA ASP A 132 -6.46 47.07 -22.91
C ASP A 132 -5.62 46.90 -24.20
N ARG A 133 -5.62 45.68 -24.75
CA ARG A 133 -4.93 45.37 -26.01
C ARG A 133 -5.54 46.15 -27.17
N GLU A 134 -6.86 46.13 -27.31
CA GLU A 134 -7.58 46.83 -28.37
C GLU A 134 -7.33 48.35 -28.30
N GLY A 135 -7.35 48.94 -27.11
CA GLY A 135 -6.99 50.35 -26.91
C GLY A 135 -5.55 50.66 -27.35
N ALA A 136 -4.60 49.78 -27.04
CA ALA A 136 -3.22 49.93 -27.49
C ALA A 136 -3.06 49.72 -29.02
N GLU A 137 -3.83 48.80 -29.62
CA GLU A 137 -3.88 48.60 -31.07
C GLU A 137 -4.44 49.83 -31.78
N MET A 138 -5.48 50.47 -31.23
CA MET A 138 -6.00 51.73 -31.75
C MET A 138 -4.98 52.87 -31.70
N ASN A 139 -4.18 52.94 -30.63
CA ASN A 139 -3.12 53.94 -30.54
C ASN A 139 -2.01 53.73 -31.59
N VAL A 140 -1.68 52.47 -31.89
CA VAL A 140 -0.76 52.14 -33.00
C VAL A 140 -1.37 52.58 -34.33
N LEU A 141 -2.63 52.22 -34.57
CA LEU A 141 -3.34 52.58 -35.79
C LEU A 141 -3.39 54.10 -35.99
N PHE A 142 -3.70 54.88 -34.95
CA PHE A 142 -3.70 56.35 -35.05
C PHE A 142 -2.31 56.91 -35.35
N ALA A 143 -1.25 56.38 -34.74
CA ALA A 143 0.13 56.81 -35.05
C ALA A 143 0.53 56.46 -36.50
N GLU A 144 0.11 55.30 -37.01
CA GLU A 144 0.34 54.89 -38.39
C GLU A 144 -0.44 55.76 -39.39
N LEU A 145 -1.71 56.08 -39.09
CA LEU A 145 -2.54 56.97 -39.90
C LEU A 145 -2.00 58.41 -39.92
N GLU A 146 -1.46 58.92 -38.81
CA GLU A 146 -0.77 60.21 -38.79
C GLU A 146 0.46 60.23 -39.70
N LEU A 147 1.28 59.16 -39.65
CA LEU A 147 2.44 59.00 -40.54
C LEU A 147 2.01 58.89 -42.01
N GLU A 148 0.94 58.15 -42.29
CA GLU A 148 0.37 58.02 -43.63
C GLU A 148 -0.17 59.36 -44.14
N LYS A 149 -0.91 60.11 -43.32
CA LYS A 149 -1.43 61.44 -43.67
C LYS A 149 -0.30 62.40 -44.03
N PHE A 150 0.83 62.33 -43.31
CA PHE A 150 2.00 63.14 -43.60
C PHE A 150 2.67 62.75 -44.93
N LEU A 151 2.82 61.45 -45.21
CA LEU A 151 3.50 60.93 -46.41
C LEU A 151 2.64 60.93 -47.68
N GLY A 152 1.31 60.83 -47.54
CA GLY A 152 0.35 60.63 -48.63
C GLY A 152 0.19 59.16 -49.02
N LYS A 153 -1.05 58.75 -49.36
CA LYS A 153 -1.44 57.37 -49.68
C LYS A 153 -0.63 56.71 -50.81
N ALA A 154 -0.10 57.50 -51.74
CA ALA A 154 0.66 56.99 -52.89
C ALA A 154 2.11 56.58 -52.55
N ARG A 155 2.68 57.05 -51.43
CA ARG A 155 4.07 56.75 -51.03
C ARG A 155 4.18 55.70 -49.93
N THR A 156 3.09 55.41 -49.21
CA THR A 156 3.03 54.33 -48.21
C THR A 156 2.98 52.94 -48.86
N ALA A 157 2.29 52.80 -50.01
CA ALA A 157 2.17 51.53 -50.74
C ALA A 157 3.52 50.93 -51.20
N THR A 158 4.54 51.76 -51.44
CA THR A 158 5.87 51.31 -51.90
C THR A 158 6.77 50.82 -50.76
N THR A 159 6.48 51.19 -49.50
CA THR A 159 7.29 50.74 -48.35
C THR A 159 6.70 49.50 -47.66
N VAL A 160 5.41 49.21 -47.84
CA VAL A 160 4.72 48.08 -47.19
C VAL A 160 4.72 46.79 -48.03
N LYS A 161 4.96 46.84 -49.35
CA LYS A 161 5.09 45.64 -50.21
C LYS A 161 6.48 45.00 -50.12
N GLY A 162 6.81 44.56 -48.91
CA GLY A 162 7.96 43.70 -48.62
C GLY A 162 7.56 42.37 -48.00
N ASN A 163 6.37 41.84 -48.27
CA ASN A 163 6.04 40.40 -48.29
C ASN A 163 4.54 40.21 -48.53
N HIS A 164 4.19 39.10 -49.20
CA HIS A 164 2.85 38.68 -49.65
C HIS A 164 2.47 39.14 -51.06
N GLY A 165 2.82 38.29 -52.02
CA GLY A 165 2.18 38.25 -53.33
C GLY A 165 0.73 37.78 -53.21
N ASN A 166 -0.18 38.38 -53.94
CA ASN A 166 -0.71 37.79 -55.17
C ASN A 166 -1.49 38.86 -55.95
N SER A 167 -1.48 38.69 -57.27
CA SER A 167 -2.13 39.47 -58.30
C SER A 167 -3.66 39.52 -58.14
N THR A 168 -4.29 40.66 -58.44
CA THR A 168 -5.39 40.71 -59.44
C THR A 168 -5.51 42.10 -60.04
N ASN A 169 -5.64 42.14 -61.37
CA ASN A 169 -5.94 43.31 -62.19
C ASN A 169 -7.27 43.97 -61.82
N GLY A 170 -7.27 45.30 -61.78
CA GLY A 170 -8.46 46.14 -61.74
C GLY A 170 -8.16 47.48 -62.40
N ASN A 171 -8.61 47.64 -63.65
CA ASN A 171 -8.75 48.93 -64.31
C ASN A 171 -9.71 49.79 -63.49
N GLY A 172 -9.24 50.95 -63.03
CA GLY A 172 -10.01 51.91 -62.25
C GLY A 172 -9.22 53.21 -62.15
N SER A 173 -9.43 54.09 -63.13
CA SER A 173 -8.94 55.45 -63.17
C SER A 173 -9.64 56.30 -62.12
N ASP A 174 -9.22 56.18 -60.87
CA ASP A 174 -9.49 57.16 -59.81
C ASP A 174 -8.14 57.58 -59.22
N GLN A 175 -7.40 58.39 -59.99
CA GLN A 175 -6.22 59.12 -59.50
C GLN A 175 -6.69 60.27 -58.61
N ASN A 176 -7.46 59.98 -57.56
CA ASN A 176 -7.62 60.89 -56.45
C ASN A 176 -6.41 60.70 -55.53
N THR A 177 -5.23 61.02 -56.08
CA THR A 177 -3.96 61.00 -55.37
C THR A 177 -4.00 62.14 -54.37
N GLN A 178 -4.60 61.89 -53.21
CA GLN A 178 -4.58 62.83 -52.09
C GLN A 178 -3.13 63.11 -51.74
N MET A 179 -2.65 64.28 -52.18
CA MET A 179 -1.33 64.80 -51.81
C MET A 179 -1.24 64.81 -50.29
N GLY A 180 -0.23 64.12 -49.75
CA GLY A 180 0.06 64.15 -48.32
C GLY A 180 0.44 65.56 -47.87
N GLU A 181 0.41 65.83 -46.57
CA GLU A 181 0.78 67.15 -46.03
C GLU A 181 2.20 67.57 -46.45
N LEU A 182 3.12 66.61 -46.60
CA LEU A 182 4.47 66.84 -47.10
C LEU A 182 4.46 67.38 -48.53
N ASP A 183 3.65 66.78 -49.42
CA ASP A 183 3.56 67.20 -50.82
C ASP A 183 2.91 68.58 -50.93
N GLN A 184 1.89 68.86 -50.13
CA GLN A 184 1.25 70.18 -50.09
C GLN A 184 2.24 71.27 -49.65
N LYS A 185 3.06 71.01 -48.62
CA LYS A 185 4.08 71.95 -48.14
C LYS A 185 5.15 72.22 -49.20
N LEU A 186 5.63 71.17 -49.89
CA LEU A 186 6.61 71.31 -50.96
C LEU A 186 6.06 72.06 -52.18
N VAL A 187 4.83 71.75 -52.59
CA VAL A 187 4.16 72.42 -53.71
C VAL A 187 3.95 73.90 -53.39
N LYS A 188 3.54 74.24 -52.16
CA LYS A 188 3.40 75.63 -51.73
C LYS A 188 4.73 76.38 -51.79
N ALA A 189 5.78 75.86 -51.15
CA ALA A 189 7.09 76.51 -51.14
C ALA A 189 7.68 76.70 -52.56
N ARG A 190 7.50 75.72 -53.44
CA ARG A 190 7.92 75.83 -54.86
C ARG A 190 7.10 76.86 -55.63
N ASN A 191 5.80 76.96 -55.38
CA ASN A 191 4.97 78.00 -55.97
C ASN A 191 5.37 79.40 -55.49
N ASP A 192 5.71 79.55 -54.22
CA ASP A 192 6.16 80.83 -53.65
C ASP A 192 7.49 81.28 -54.28
N ILE A 193 8.45 80.36 -54.48
CA ILE A 193 9.68 80.63 -55.24
C ILE A 193 9.35 81.07 -56.66
N ARG A 194 8.51 80.32 -57.38
CA ARG A 194 8.13 80.65 -58.77
C ARG A 194 7.49 82.03 -58.86
N LEU A 195 6.63 82.41 -57.92
CA LEU A 195 6.03 83.74 -57.87
C LEU A 195 7.09 84.83 -57.62
N ALA A 196 8.03 84.60 -56.70
CA ALA A 196 9.13 85.53 -56.42
C ALA A 196 10.10 85.66 -57.61
N GLU A 197 10.36 84.58 -58.36
CA GLU A 197 11.15 84.60 -59.60
C GLU A 197 10.48 85.47 -60.68
N GLU A 198 9.17 85.31 -60.89
CA GLU A 198 8.42 86.11 -61.86
C GLU A 198 8.29 87.58 -61.44
N GLU A 199 8.18 87.88 -60.14
CA GLU A 199 8.24 89.26 -59.63
C GLU A 199 9.61 89.91 -59.87
N LEU A 200 10.68 89.18 -59.58
CA LEU A 200 12.04 89.65 -59.82
C LEU A 200 12.28 89.93 -61.31
N LYS A 201 11.83 89.00 -62.18
CA LYS A 201 11.91 89.17 -63.63
C LYS A 201 11.20 90.45 -64.07
N ARG A 202 9.95 90.66 -63.63
CA ARG A 202 9.20 91.89 -63.93
C ARG A 202 9.88 93.16 -63.40
N ALA A 203 10.47 93.12 -62.21
CA ALA A 203 11.20 94.25 -61.64
C ALA A 203 12.48 94.57 -62.45
N LYS A 204 13.21 93.54 -62.90
CA LYS A 204 14.40 93.68 -63.76
C LYS A 204 14.05 94.24 -65.13
N ASP A 205 13.01 93.71 -65.77
CA ASP A 205 12.52 94.21 -67.06
C ASP A 205 12.12 95.70 -66.95
N ARG A 206 11.47 96.10 -65.85
CA ARG A 206 11.12 97.51 -65.59
C ARG A 206 12.37 98.37 -65.39
N LEU A 207 13.31 97.95 -64.55
CA LEU A 207 14.55 98.69 -64.31
C LEU A 207 15.34 98.91 -65.61
N ASP A 208 15.44 97.90 -66.48
CA ASP A 208 16.11 98.02 -67.78
C ASP A 208 15.47 99.10 -68.68
N TRP A 209 14.14 99.22 -68.66
CA TRP A 209 13.44 100.32 -69.34
C TRP A 209 13.68 101.68 -68.67
N THR A 210 13.65 101.74 -67.33
CA THR A 210 13.86 102.98 -66.57
C THR A 210 15.30 103.51 -66.73
N GLU A 211 16.31 102.64 -66.77
CA GLU A 211 17.71 103.00 -67.05
C GLU A 211 17.85 103.61 -68.45
N LYS A 212 17.28 102.98 -69.49
CA LYS A 212 17.28 103.50 -70.87
C LYS A 212 16.58 104.85 -71.02
N LEU A 213 15.59 105.13 -70.18
CA LEU A 213 14.86 106.41 -70.17
C LEU A 213 15.59 107.50 -69.38
N PHE A 214 16.28 107.13 -68.31
CA PHE A 214 17.13 108.03 -67.51
C PHE A 214 18.33 108.53 -68.33
N ASP A 215 18.98 107.65 -69.10
CA ASP A 215 20.08 108.02 -70.01
C ASP A 215 19.66 109.04 -71.10
N LYS A 216 18.36 109.15 -71.36
CA LYS A 216 17.76 110.10 -72.30
C LYS A 216 17.11 111.31 -71.61
N GLU A 217 17.36 111.50 -70.31
CA GLU A 217 16.84 112.57 -69.44
C GLU A 217 15.30 112.63 -69.27
N TYR A 218 14.57 111.54 -69.57
CA TYR A 218 13.10 111.49 -69.44
C TYR A 218 12.57 111.08 -68.06
N VAL A 219 13.44 110.66 -67.14
CA VAL A 219 13.09 110.10 -65.82
C VAL A 219 14.02 110.68 -64.74
N THR A 220 13.55 110.83 -63.50
CA THR A 220 14.37 111.40 -62.41
C THR A 220 15.27 110.36 -61.74
N LYS A 221 16.33 110.81 -61.07
CA LYS A 221 17.21 109.93 -60.29
C LYS A 221 16.46 109.15 -59.19
N ASN A 222 15.47 109.79 -58.57
CA ASN A 222 14.66 109.16 -57.52
C ASN A 222 13.86 107.96 -58.06
N ASP A 223 13.34 108.06 -59.29
CA ASP A 223 12.59 106.98 -59.93
C ASP A 223 13.50 105.79 -60.28
N LEU A 224 14.72 106.07 -60.77
CA LEU A 224 15.75 105.05 -61.02
C LEU A 224 16.15 104.34 -59.73
N ASP A 225 16.45 105.10 -58.66
CA ASP A 225 16.84 104.54 -57.36
C ASP A 225 15.68 103.73 -56.73
N ALA A 226 14.43 104.13 -56.95
CA ALA A 226 13.25 103.38 -56.50
C ALA A 226 13.09 102.03 -57.23
N ASP A 227 13.25 101.99 -58.56
CA ASP A 227 13.18 100.75 -59.34
C ASP A 227 14.39 99.82 -59.02
N ARG A 228 15.59 100.37 -58.79
CA ARG A 228 16.76 99.61 -58.29
C ARG A 228 16.49 99.00 -56.93
N LEU A 229 15.95 99.78 -55.99
CA LEU A 229 15.55 99.27 -54.68
C LEU A 229 14.49 98.17 -54.82
N LYS A 230 13.58 98.28 -55.81
CA LYS A 230 12.56 97.26 -56.06
C LYS A 230 13.13 95.94 -56.57
N VAL A 231 14.15 95.97 -57.44
CA VAL A 231 14.90 94.77 -57.84
C VAL A 231 15.55 94.15 -56.62
N LEU A 232 16.29 94.92 -55.82
CA LEU A 232 16.94 94.42 -54.59
C LEU A 232 15.94 93.79 -53.61
N GLN A 233 14.76 94.41 -53.41
CA GLN A 233 13.70 93.84 -52.58
C GLN A 233 13.18 92.50 -53.14
N SER A 234 13.04 92.39 -54.47
CA SER A 234 12.54 91.18 -55.13
C SER A 234 13.58 90.05 -55.14
N GLU A 235 14.87 90.38 -55.26
CA GLU A 235 15.98 89.43 -55.10
C GLU A 235 16.02 88.88 -53.67
N ASN A 236 15.99 89.75 -52.67
CA ASN A 236 15.91 89.33 -51.28
C ASN A 236 14.70 88.44 -51.01
N ARG A 237 13.53 88.76 -51.59
CA ARG A 237 12.32 87.92 -51.47
C ARG A 237 12.52 86.53 -52.09
N LEU A 238 13.17 86.44 -53.25
CA LEU A 238 13.49 85.17 -53.89
C LEU A 238 14.44 84.34 -53.03
N ASP A 239 15.51 84.96 -52.53
CA ASP A 239 16.50 84.29 -51.68
C ASP A 239 15.89 83.80 -50.36
N LEU A 240 15.03 84.60 -49.74
CA LEU A 240 14.24 84.17 -48.58
C LEU A 240 13.38 82.94 -48.91
N SER A 241 12.66 82.96 -50.04
CA SER A 241 11.81 81.83 -50.46
C SER A 241 12.63 80.55 -50.75
N LYS A 242 13.82 80.69 -51.35
CA LYS A 242 14.75 79.58 -51.58
C LYS A 242 15.31 79.02 -50.27
N ASN A 243 15.70 79.89 -49.34
CA ASN A 243 16.17 79.50 -48.02
C ASN A 243 15.07 78.79 -47.21
N GLU A 244 13.81 79.24 -47.30
CA GLU A 244 12.66 78.58 -46.69
C GLU A 244 12.47 77.15 -47.21
N LEU A 245 12.54 76.95 -48.53
CA LEU A 245 12.50 75.60 -49.13
C LEU A 245 13.68 74.74 -48.66
N TYR A 246 14.89 75.31 -48.63
CA TYR A 246 16.09 74.59 -48.17
C TYR A 246 15.95 74.13 -46.70
N ILE A 247 15.48 75.00 -45.81
CA ILE A 247 15.26 74.65 -44.39
C ILE A 247 14.18 73.58 -44.27
N LEU A 248 13.10 73.69 -45.06
CA LEU A 248 12.01 72.73 -45.10
C LEU A 248 12.49 71.34 -45.52
N GLU A 249 13.22 71.23 -46.64
CA GLU A 249 13.71 69.96 -47.19
C GLU A 249 14.81 69.32 -46.34
N THR A 250 15.75 70.13 -45.84
CA THR A 250 16.94 69.62 -45.14
C THR A 250 16.67 69.26 -43.69
N TYR A 251 15.83 70.04 -43.00
CA TYR A 251 15.65 69.91 -41.56
C TYR A 251 14.21 69.58 -41.16
N THR A 252 13.24 70.38 -41.58
CA THR A 252 11.87 70.28 -41.07
C THR A 252 11.20 68.96 -41.45
N LEU A 253 11.23 68.59 -42.73
CA LEU A 253 10.57 67.36 -43.19
C LEU A 253 11.23 66.07 -42.66
N PRO A 254 12.57 65.90 -42.70
CA PRO A 254 13.20 64.72 -42.13
C PRO A 254 12.98 64.59 -40.62
N LYS A 255 13.02 65.71 -39.89
CA LYS A 255 12.72 65.76 -38.46
C LYS A 255 11.29 65.27 -38.17
N THR A 256 10.28 65.87 -38.80
CA THR A 256 8.87 65.48 -38.58
C THR A 256 8.62 64.03 -38.99
N ARG A 257 9.20 63.56 -40.09
CA ARG A 257 9.10 62.15 -40.50
C ARG A 257 9.67 61.21 -39.42
N LYS A 258 10.84 61.54 -38.87
CA LYS A 258 11.48 60.74 -37.82
C LYS A 258 10.67 60.75 -36.53
N GLU A 259 10.13 61.90 -36.13
CA GLU A 259 9.26 62.04 -34.97
C GLU A 259 8.01 61.14 -35.08
N LEU A 260 7.33 61.15 -36.23
CA LEU A 260 6.16 60.29 -36.47
C LEU A 260 6.54 58.80 -36.51
N GLN A 261 7.69 58.45 -37.12
CA GLN A 261 8.20 57.07 -37.09
C GLN A 261 8.54 56.59 -35.66
N LEU A 262 9.09 57.48 -34.83
CA LEU A 262 9.35 57.17 -33.43
C LEU A 262 8.05 56.96 -32.67
N LYS A 263 7.03 57.79 -32.91
CA LYS A 263 5.69 57.64 -32.32
C LYS A 263 5.08 56.27 -32.63
N VAL A 264 5.14 55.81 -33.89
CA VAL A 264 4.69 54.45 -34.27
C VAL A 264 5.48 53.37 -33.52
N LYS A 265 6.81 53.50 -33.43
CA LYS A 265 7.66 52.55 -32.68
C LYS A 265 7.35 52.52 -31.19
N GLU A 266 7.07 53.67 -30.59
CA GLU A 266 6.72 53.78 -29.17
C GLU A 266 5.36 53.13 -28.90
N SER A 267 4.35 53.42 -29.73
CA SER A 267 3.01 52.81 -29.62
C SER A 267 3.06 51.29 -29.79
N THR A 268 3.84 50.78 -30.76
CA THR A 268 3.98 49.32 -30.98
C THR A 268 4.73 48.64 -29.84
N ALA A 269 5.75 49.28 -29.27
CA ALA A 269 6.43 48.80 -28.07
C ALA A 269 5.48 48.76 -26.86
N GLU A 270 4.62 49.78 -26.69
CA GLU A 270 3.64 49.81 -25.60
C GLU A 270 2.53 48.78 -25.78
N LEU A 271 2.07 48.52 -27.01
CA LEU A 271 1.17 47.39 -27.31
C LEU A 271 1.79 46.06 -26.87
N THR A 272 3.07 45.84 -27.21
CA THR A 272 3.79 44.62 -26.81
C THR A 272 3.91 44.51 -25.28
N ARG A 273 4.23 45.61 -24.59
CA ARG A 273 4.27 45.65 -23.12
C ARG A 273 2.91 45.36 -22.50
N THR A 274 1.86 45.95 -23.05
CA THR A 274 0.46 45.77 -22.60
C THR A 274 0.05 44.32 -22.74
N ARG A 275 0.36 43.69 -23.88
CA ARG A 275 0.13 42.26 -24.11
C ARG A 275 0.85 41.38 -23.08
N LEU A 276 2.15 41.57 -22.90
CA LEU A 276 2.95 40.77 -21.95
C LEU A 276 2.47 40.96 -20.51
N ARG A 277 2.12 42.20 -20.13
CA ARG A 277 1.54 42.51 -18.81
C ARG A 277 0.20 41.80 -18.61
N GLY A 278 -0.64 41.79 -19.64
CA GLY A 278 -1.93 41.09 -19.62
C GLY A 278 -1.76 39.57 -19.50
N GLU A 279 -0.88 38.97 -20.31
CA GLU A 279 -0.56 37.53 -20.27
C GLU A 279 -0.03 37.13 -18.89
N ALA A 280 0.88 37.91 -18.30
CA ALA A 280 1.39 37.67 -16.95
C ALA A 280 0.29 37.74 -15.89
N LYS A 281 -0.58 38.76 -15.93
CA LYS A 281 -1.72 38.87 -15.01
C LYS A 281 -2.67 37.69 -15.17
N LEU A 282 -2.99 37.28 -16.40
CA LEU A 282 -3.86 36.14 -16.66
C LEU A 282 -3.26 34.84 -16.12
N ALA A 283 -1.96 34.62 -16.30
CA ALA A 283 -1.27 33.46 -15.75
C ALA A 283 -1.38 33.41 -14.22
N THR A 284 -1.27 34.54 -13.52
CA THR A 284 -1.47 34.58 -12.05
C THR A 284 -2.90 34.22 -11.64
N GLN A 285 -3.92 34.68 -12.37
CA GLN A 285 -5.32 34.33 -12.08
C GLN A 285 -5.63 32.86 -12.37
N VAL A 286 -5.06 32.31 -13.45
CA VAL A 286 -5.20 30.87 -13.77
C VAL A 286 -4.54 30.01 -12.70
N ALA A 287 -3.36 30.40 -12.20
CA ALA A 287 -2.71 29.69 -11.10
C ALA A 287 -3.53 29.76 -9.79
N ASP A 288 -4.17 30.90 -9.49
CA ASP A 288 -5.07 30.99 -8.33
C ASP A 288 -6.32 30.11 -8.51
N LEU A 289 -6.95 30.11 -9.69
CA LEU A 289 -8.07 29.21 -10.00
C LEU A 289 -7.70 27.74 -9.80
N GLU A 290 -6.52 27.32 -10.28
CA GLU A 290 -6.04 25.95 -10.08
C GLU A 290 -5.88 25.63 -8.59
N SER A 291 -5.27 26.53 -7.83
CA SER A 291 -5.13 26.40 -6.37
C SER A 291 -6.49 26.26 -5.67
N LYS A 292 -7.49 27.10 -6.01
CA LYS A 292 -8.85 27.01 -5.46
C LYS A 292 -9.58 25.74 -5.88
N THR A 293 -9.33 25.26 -7.10
CA THR A 293 -9.90 24.00 -7.61
C THR A 293 -9.38 22.82 -6.79
N GLN A 294 -8.07 22.75 -6.57
CA GLN A 294 -7.45 21.71 -5.75
C GLN A 294 -7.96 21.77 -4.31
N GLN A 295 -8.06 22.97 -3.72
CA GLN A 295 -8.62 23.15 -2.39
C GLN A 295 -10.07 22.65 -2.31
N LEU A 296 -10.94 23.01 -3.27
CA LEU A 296 -12.32 22.53 -3.32
C LEU A 296 -12.38 21.00 -3.42
N SER A 297 -11.53 20.39 -4.24
CA SER A 297 -11.47 18.93 -4.40
C SER A 297 -11.08 18.22 -3.09
N LEU A 298 -10.11 18.78 -2.35
CA LEU A 298 -9.66 18.26 -1.07
C LEU A 298 -10.76 18.33 -0.01
N GLU A 299 -11.43 19.49 0.10
CA GLU A 299 -12.51 19.65 1.08
C GLU A 299 -13.73 18.78 0.75
N ARG A 300 -14.03 18.56 -0.54
CA ARG A 300 -15.07 17.61 -0.97
C ARG A 300 -14.71 16.16 -0.64
N ALA A 301 -13.45 15.77 -0.80
CA ALA A 301 -12.99 14.44 -0.43
C ALA A 301 -13.14 14.20 1.09
N ARG A 302 -12.81 15.20 1.91
CA ARG A 302 -13.05 15.15 3.37
C ARG A 302 -14.54 15.05 3.72
N LEU A 303 -15.40 15.81 3.05
CA LEU A 303 -16.86 15.72 3.25
C LEU A 303 -17.38 14.32 2.91
N THR A 304 -16.90 13.73 1.81
CA THR A 304 -17.25 12.37 1.39
C THR A 304 -16.85 11.35 2.45
N LYS A 305 -15.65 11.50 3.02
CA LYS A 305 -15.17 10.65 4.12
C LYS A 305 -16.09 10.70 5.34
N TYR A 306 -16.54 11.89 5.77
CA TYR A 306 -17.49 12.00 6.88
C TYR A 306 -18.85 11.40 6.52
N ARG A 307 -19.31 11.54 5.27
CA ARG A 307 -20.55 10.90 4.79
C ARG A 307 -20.44 9.36 4.86
N GLU A 308 -19.31 8.80 4.46
CA GLU A 308 -19.04 7.37 4.55
C GLU A 308 -19.01 6.90 6.00
N GLN A 309 -18.40 7.67 6.92
CA GLN A 309 -18.40 7.36 8.36
C GLN A 309 -19.80 7.39 8.98
N ILE A 310 -20.65 8.35 8.57
CA ILE A 310 -22.05 8.40 9.00
C ILE A 310 -22.81 7.19 8.46
N ALA A 311 -22.59 6.78 7.22
CA ALA A 311 -23.21 5.57 6.67
C ALA A 311 -22.73 4.30 7.38
N ALA A 312 -21.46 4.26 7.76
CA ALA A 312 -20.83 3.17 8.50
C ALA A 312 -21.27 3.07 9.97
N SER A 313 -22.04 4.04 10.48
CA SER A 313 -22.58 3.97 11.85
C SER A 313 -23.67 2.94 12.01
N ILE A 314 -24.37 2.61 10.93
CA ILE A 314 -25.41 1.60 10.90
C ILE A 314 -24.79 0.32 10.35
N ILE A 315 -24.47 -0.60 11.25
CA ILE A 315 -23.93 -1.90 10.88
C ILE A 315 -25.10 -2.80 10.50
N ARG A 316 -25.10 -3.25 9.24
CA ARG A 316 -26.14 -4.14 8.69
C ARG A 316 -25.60 -5.54 8.42
N ALA A 317 -26.48 -6.53 8.45
CA ALA A 317 -26.15 -7.92 8.12
C ALA A 317 -25.85 -8.08 6.61
N PRO A 318 -24.65 -8.55 6.20
CA PRO A 318 -24.34 -8.84 4.80
C PRO A 318 -24.96 -10.14 4.29
N THR A 319 -25.28 -11.06 5.20
CA THR A 319 -25.88 -12.38 4.95
C THR A 319 -26.83 -12.71 6.08
N ASP A 320 -27.73 -13.65 5.81
CA ASP A 320 -28.60 -14.24 6.85
C ASP A 320 -27.73 -15.04 7.83
N GLY A 321 -28.15 -15.10 9.10
CA GLY A 321 -27.42 -15.88 10.11
C GLY A 321 -27.82 -15.55 11.54
N LEU A 322 -27.20 -16.25 12.48
CA LEU A 322 -27.40 -16.02 13.91
C LEU A 322 -26.49 -14.90 14.41
N VAL A 323 -26.98 -13.99 15.23
CA VAL A 323 -26.14 -12.96 15.87
C VAL A 323 -25.36 -13.57 17.02
N VAL A 324 -24.03 -13.52 16.95
CA VAL A 324 -23.12 -13.84 18.06
C VAL A 324 -22.22 -12.64 18.34
N TYR A 325 -22.08 -12.24 19.59
CA TYR A 325 -21.18 -11.13 19.93
C TYR A 325 -19.73 -11.56 19.79
N ALA A 326 -18.93 -10.72 19.13
CA ALA A 326 -17.51 -10.98 19.02
C ALA A 326 -16.86 -10.81 20.39
N GLN A 327 -16.22 -11.87 20.90
CA GLN A 327 -15.45 -11.76 22.13
C GLN A 327 -14.21 -10.87 21.90
N VAL A 328 -14.20 -9.68 22.48
CA VAL A 328 -13.06 -8.77 22.44
C VAL A 328 -12.16 -9.08 23.64
N GLY A 329 -10.98 -9.64 23.38
CA GLY A 329 -10.02 -9.90 24.44
C GLY A 329 -8.66 -10.40 23.95
N ASP A 330 -7.63 -9.61 24.24
CA ASP A 330 -6.26 -10.10 24.35
C ASP A 330 -6.27 -11.19 25.45
N ARG A 331 -5.83 -12.42 25.14
CA ARG A 331 -5.94 -13.60 26.05
C ARG A 331 -5.27 -13.42 27.42
N ARG A 332 -4.62 -12.28 27.65
CA ARG A 332 -3.76 -11.96 28.80
C ARG A 332 -4.37 -11.02 29.86
N ARG A 333 -5.59 -10.49 29.71
CA ARG A 333 -6.16 -9.56 30.70
C ARG A 333 -7.59 -9.93 31.11
N SER A 334 -7.82 -9.95 32.42
CA SER A 334 -9.08 -10.35 33.08
C SER A 334 -10.23 -9.32 32.98
N ASN A 335 -10.10 -8.30 32.13
CA ASN A 335 -11.14 -7.28 31.91
C ASN A 335 -11.70 -7.45 30.49
N ARG A 336 -12.60 -8.43 30.33
CA ARG A 336 -13.43 -8.56 29.13
C ARG A 336 -14.67 -7.72 29.41
N GLU A 337 -14.71 -6.50 28.90
CA GLU A 337 -15.95 -5.73 28.91
C GLU A 337 -16.88 -6.35 27.85
N PRO A 338 -18.08 -6.83 28.24
CA PRO A 338 -19.08 -7.29 27.29
C PRO A 338 -19.42 -6.18 26.30
N ILE A 339 -19.77 -6.57 25.07
CA ILE A 339 -20.27 -5.61 24.08
C ILE A 339 -21.72 -5.33 24.44
N ASP A 340 -21.94 -4.19 25.09
CA ASP A 340 -23.27 -3.72 25.50
C ASP A 340 -23.55 -2.34 24.94
N VAL A 341 -24.82 -1.94 24.98
CA VAL A 341 -25.25 -0.57 24.69
C VAL A 341 -24.56 0.39 25.66
N GLY A 342 -23.97 1.46 25.13
CA GLY A 342 -23.16 2.42 25.86
C GLY A 342 -21.66 2.14 25.87
N THR A 343 -21.21 0.92 25.51
CA THR A 343 -19.78 0.59 25.44
C THR A 343 -19.09 1.32 24.29
N GLU A 344 -17.89 1.84 24.54
CA GLU A 344 -17.08 2.56 23.56
C GLU A 344 -16.28 1.59 22.69
N VAL A 345 -16.49 1.63 21.37
CA VAL A 345 -15.82 0.76 20.39
C VAL A 345 -14.82 1.55 19.56
N ARG A 346 -13.73 0.88 19.17
CA ARG A 346 -12.67 1.45 18.34
C ARG A 346 -12.79 1.00 16.90
N GLU A 347 -12.15 1.73 16.00
CA GLU A 347 -11.97 1.32 14.61
C GLU A 347 -11.40 -0.11 14.50
N SER A 348 -11.93 -0.90 13.57
CA SER A 348 -11.56 -2.30 13.31
C SER A 348 -11.80 -3.30 14.45
N GLN A 349 -12.40 -2.87 15.57
CA GLN A 349 -12.85 -3.75 16.64
C GLN A 349 -13.99 -4.65 16.13
N SER A 350 -13.85 -5.95 16.32
CA SER A 350 -14.91 -6.92 16.01
C SER A 350 -16.09 -6.71 16.95
N LEU A 351 -17.29 -6.66 16.39
CA LEU A 351 -18.53 -6.45 17.16
C LEU A 351 -19.44 -7.66 17.11
N ILE A 352 -19.75 -8.13 15.90
CA ILE A 352 -20.73 -9.20 15.68
C ILE A 352 -20.13 -10.23 14.73
N ILE A 353 -20.40 -11.50 14.99
CA ILE A 353 -20.08 -12.63 14.13
C ILE A 353 -21.40 -13.22 13.65
N LEU A 354 -21.54 -13.38 12.34
CA LEU A 354 -22.66 -14.05 11.70
C LEU A 354 -22.16 -15.40 11.15
N PRO A 355 -22.23 -16.48 11.93
CA PRO A 355 -22.07 -17.84 11.41
C PRO A 355 -23.19 -18.20 10.43
N ASP A 356 -22.80 -18.80 9.32
CA ASP A 356 -23.71 -19.45 8.36
C ASP A 356 -24.01 -20.87 8.86
N LEU A 357 -25.25 -21.08 9.31
CA LEU A 357 -25.72 -22.36 9.87
C LEU A 357 -26.05 -23.41 8.81
N THR A 358 -26.17 -23.01 7.53
CA THR A 358 -26.51 -23.93 6.44
C THR A 358 -25.37 -24.89 6.09
N THR A 359 -24.13 -24.49 6.39
CA THR A 359 -22.94 -25.28 6.05
C THR A 359 -22.12 -25.57 7.30
N MET A 360 -22.54 -26.52 8.11
CA MET A 360 -21.80 -26.89 9.31
C MET A 360 -20.59 -27.76 8.99
N LYS A 361 -19.49 -27.52 9.71
CA LYS A 361 -18.26 -28.32 9.65
C LYS A 361 -17.88 -28.76 11.05
N VAL A 362 -17.14 -29.85 11.13
CA VAL A 362 -16.65 -30.40 12.39
C VAL A 362 -15.14 -30.34 12.42
N LYS A 363 -14.59 -29.79 13.49
CA LYS A 363 -13.14 -29.75 13.74
C LYS A 363 -12.86 -30.79 14.81
N THR A 364 -12.09 -31.81 14.45
CA THR A 364 -11.59 -32.80 15.41
C THR A 364 -10.08 -32.70 15.49
N SER A 365 -9.53 -33.02 16.66
CA SER A 365 -8.10 -33.01 16.92
C SER A 365 -7.65 -34.45 17.07
N ILE A 366 -6.99 -34.99 16.05
CA ILE A 366 -6.59 -36.40 16.01
C ILE A 366 -5.19 -36.56 16.61
N HIS A 367 -5.00 -37.57 17.46
CA HIS A 367 -3.71 -37.89 18.05
C HIS A 367 -2.68 -38.37 17.01
N GLU A 368 -1.40 -38.02 17.16
CA GLU A 368 -0.31 -38.40 16.22
C GLU A 368 -0.32 -39.91 15.85
N ALA A 369 -0.61 -40.78 16.82
CA ALA A 369 -0.68 -42.23 16.62
C ALA A 369 -1.75 -42.69 15.59
N HIS A 370 -2.78 -41.87 15.35
CA HIS A 370 -3.88 -42.17 14.43
C HIS A 370 -3.87 -41.30 13.17
N VAL A 371 -3.12 -40.20 13.15
CA VAL A 371 -3.08 -39.24 12.03
C VAL A 371 -2.55 -39.87 10.75
N ASP A 372 -1.56 -40.75 10.84
CA ASP A 372 -1.02 -41.45 9.67
C ASP A 372 -2.07 -42.37 9.05
N LYS A 373 -2.86 -43.07 9.89
CA LYS A 373 -3.95 -43.94 9.44
C LYS A 373 -5.04 -43.15 8.72
N VAL A 374 -5.51 -42.04 9.32
CA VAL A 374 -6.55 -41.18 8.74
C VAL A 374 -6.06 -40.46 7.48
N SER A 375 -4.81 -39.99 7.48
CA SER A 375 -4.18 -39.37 6.30
C SER A 375 -3.99 -40.36 5.17
N TYR A 376 -3.65 -41.62 5.47
CA TYR A 376 -3.56 -42.69 4.50
C TYR A 376 -4.92 -42.98 3.86
N ALA A 377 -5.97 -43.12 4.67
CA ALA A 377 -7.34 -43.32 4.20
C ALA A 377 -7.81 -42.16 3.28
N LEU A 378 -7.50 -40.91 3.66
CA LEU A 378 -7.80 -39.74 2.83
C LEU A 378 -7.01 -39.73 1.49
N ARG A 379 -5.75 -40.17 1.50
CA ARG A 379 -4.93 -40.30 0.29
C ARG A 379 -5.37 -41.44 -0.63
N GLN A 380 -5.91 -42.52 -0.08
CA GLN A 380 -6.46 -43.61 -0.89
C GLN A 380 -7.69 -43.16 -1.68
N ALA A 381 -8.49 -42.25 -1.11
CA ALA A 381 -9.66 -41.67 -1.76
C ALA A 381 -9.34 -40.63 -2.87
N LYS A 382 -8.10 -40.58 -3.42
CA LYS A 382 -7.67 -39.59 -4.44
C LYS A 382 -8.67 -39.48 -5.60
N GLY A 383 -9.48 -38.42 -5.60
CA GLY A 383 -10.49 -38.11 -6.62
C GLY A 383 -11.93 -38.50 -6.27
N GLY A 384 -12.13 -39.25 -5.18
CA GLY A 384 -13.43 -39.61 -4.63
C GLY A 384 -13.72 -38.90 -3.31
N PRO A 385 -14.92 -39.11 -2.75
CA PRO A 385 -15.28 -38.53 -1.47
C PRO A 385 -14.48 -39.19 -0.33
N GLY A 386 -14.03 -38.40 0.65
CA GLY A 386 -13.13 -38.84 1.71
C GLY A 386 -13.70 -39.93 2.66
N PRO A 387 -12.89 -40.41 3.61
CA PRO A 387 -13.28 -41.41 4.60
C PRO A 387 -14.61 -41.05 5.28
N ALA A 388 -15.51 -42.04 5.37
CA ALA A 388 -16.80 -41.88 6.01
C ALA A 388 -16.63 -41.68 7.51
N VAL A 389 -17.42 -40.77 8.07
CA VAL A 389 -17.41 -40.44 9.50
C VAL A 389 -18.82 -40.57 10.03
N THR A 390 -18.95 -41.27 11.15
CA THR A 390 -20.17 -41.35 11.94
C THR A 390 -20.00 -40.45 13.16
N MET A 391 -20.97 -39.59 13.44
CA MET A 391 -20.86 -38.58 14.48
C MET A 391 -22.05 -38.64 15.43
N LYS A 392 -21.76 -38.51 16.72
CA LYS A 392 -22.75 -38.39 17.79
C LYS A 392 -22.53 -37.07 18.49
N ILE A 393 -23.58 -36.26 18.57
CA ILE A 393 -23.53 -34.93 19.18
C ILE A 393 -24.04 -35.06 20.61
N ASP A 394 -23.31 -34.55 21.57
CA ASP A 394 -23.64 -34.71 22.99
C ASP A 394 -25.02 -34.11 23.33
N ALA A 395 -25.38 -33.02 22.64
CA ALA A 395 -26.68 -32.37 22.76
C ALA A 395 -27.85 -33.17 22.15
N LEU A 396 -27.58 -34.11 21.25
CA LEU A 396 -28.58 -34.92 20.54
C LEU A 396 -28.20 -36.41 20.58
N PRO A 397 -28.24 -37.07 21.75
CA PRO A 397 -27.69 -38.42 21.95
C PRO A 397 -28.42 -39.53 21.15
N ASN A 398 -29.66 -39.29 20.74
CA ASN A 398 -30.50 -40.25 20.02
C ASN A 398 -30.40 -40.12 18.49
N ARG A 399 -29.54 -39.25 17.97
CA ARG A 399 -29.34 -39.05 16.52
C ARG A 399 -27.88 -39.28 16.15
N VAL A 400 -27.70 -39.89 14.97
CA VAL A 400 -26.39 -40.13 14.38
C VAL A 400 -26.30 -39.32 13.10
N PHE A 401 -25.20 -38.58 12.96
CA PHE A 401 -24.92 -37.76 11.78
C PHE A 401 -23.81 -38.40 10.96
N PHE A 402 -23.89 -38.25 9.65
CA PHE A 402 -22.88 -38.74 8.73
C PHE A 402 -22.08 -37.58 8.17
N GLY A 403 -20.82 -37.83 7.83
CA GLY A 403 -19.94 -36.83 7.26
C GLY A 403 -18.73 -37.46 6.61
N ARG A 404 -17.86 -36.62 6.06
CA ARG A 404 -16.61 -37.07 5.43
C ARG A 404 -15.43 -36.21 5.81
N VAL A 405 -14.27 -36.85 5.96
CA VAL A 405 -13.01 -36.15 6.18
C VAL A 405 -12.64 -35.41 4.89
N THR A 406 -12.56 -34.09 4.95
CA THR A 406 -12.16 -33.25 3.80
C THR A 406 -10.68 -32.90 3.84
N ARG A 407 -10.13 -32.68 5.05
CA ARG A 407 -8.74 -32.26 5.20
C ARG A 407 -8.16 -32.63 6.56
N VAL A 408 -6.95 -33.18 6.55
CA VAL A 408 -6.09 -33.36 7.72
C VAL A 408 -4.97 -32.32 7.67
N ALA A 409 -4.70 -31.62 8.76
CA ALA A 409 -3.58 -30.69 8.85
C ALA A 409 -2.23 -31.43 8.76
N VAL A 410 -1.26 -30.84 8.06
CA VAL A 410 0.10 -31.40 7.93
C VAL A 410 0.97 -31.06 9.13
N VAL A 411 0.59 -30.02 9.88
CA VAL A 411 1.32 -29.49 11.03
C VAL A 411 0.43 -29.64 12.27
N PRO A 412 0.98 -30.07 13.43
CA PRO A 412 0.22 -30.14 14.67
C PRO A 412 -0.26 -28.76 15.13
N ASP A 413 -1.39 -28.70 15.82
CA ASP A 413 -1.93 -27.45 16.37
C ASP A 413 -1.02 -26.95 17.51
N SER A 414 -0.39 -25.79 17.31
CA SER A 414 0.55 -25.19 18.27
C SER A 414 -0.13 -24.69 19.56
N ASN A 415 -1.46 -24.63 19.60
CA ASN A 415 -2.20 -24.05 20.71
C ASN A 415 -2.33 -24.97 21.95
N SER A 416 -1.97 -26.26 21.84
CA SER A 416 -1.99 -27.24 22.94
C SER A 416 -0.73 -27.22 23.82
N SER A 417 0.21 -26.31 23.54
CA SER A 417 1.62 -26.43 23.99
C SER A 417 1.95 -25.96 25.42
N TRP A 418 1.00 -25.41 26.21
CA TRP A 418 1.34 -24.82 27.52
C TRP A 418 1.22 -25.79 28.71
N PHE A 419 0.37 -26.82 28.64
CA PHE A 419 0.12 -27.74 29.76
C PHE A 419 0.30 -29.24 29.43
N SER A 420 0.53 -29.58 28.16
CA SER A 420 0.77 -30.95 27.69
C SER A 420 1.82 -30.95 26.57
N SER A 421 3.11 -31.01 26.94
CA SER A 421 4.22 -30.98 25.98
C SER A 421 4.41 -32.27 25.17
N ASP A 422 3.70 -33.34 25.54
CA ASP A 422 3.91 -34.70 25.02
C ASP A 422 2.82 -35.15 24.02
N VAL A 423 1.73 -34.39 23.88
CA VAL A 423 0.58 -34.79 23.05
C VAL A 423 0.51 -33.91 21.80
N ARG A 424 0.80 -34.50 20.64
CA ARG A 424 0.67 -33.83 19.34
C ARG A 424 -0.70 -34.10 18.73
N LEU A 425 -1.48 -33.05 18.56
CA LEU A 425 -2.82 -33.09 17.99
C LEU A 425 -2.82 -32.46 16.59
N TYR A 426 -3.42 -33.12 15.63
CA TYR A 426 -3.55 -32.63 14.27
C TYR A 426 -5.00 -32.29 13.97
N SER A 427 -5.23 -31.02 13.65
CA SER A 427 -6.56 -30.53 13.31
C SER A 427 -7.07 -31.16 12.01
N THR A 428 -8.19 -31.87 12.10
CA THR A 428 -8.88 -32.51 10.98
C THR A 428 -10.25 -31.88 10.80
N ARG A 429 -10.61 -31.58 9.55
CA ARG A 429 -11.90 -31.01 9.16
C ARG A 429 -12.76 -32.08 8.53
N ILE A 430 -13.98 -32.16 9.01
CA ILE A 430 -15.03 -33.05 8.54
C ILE A 430 -16.18 -32.18 8.06
N GLU A 431 -16.73 -32.51 6.90
CA GLU A 431 -17.94 -31.89 6.35
C GLU A 431 -19.13 -32.77 6.67
N LEU A 432 -20.19 -32.17 7.23
CA LEU A 432 -21.43 -32.86 7.58
C LEU A 432 -22.27 -33.10 6.33
N GLU A 433 -22.89 -34.27 6.24
CA GLU A 433 -23.87 -34.61 5.20
C GLU A 433 -25.28 -34.56 5.79
N GLY A 434 -26.24 -34.00 5.03
CA GLY A 434 -27.65 -33.95 5.42
C GLY A 434 -28.09 -32.60 5.99
N ASN A 435 -29.25 -32.57 6.66
CA ASN A 435 -29.80 -31.34 7.25
C ASN A 435 -29.08 -31.00 8.58
N THR A 436 -28.57 -29.78 8.68
CA THR A 436 -27.84 -29.26 9.84
C THR A 436 -28.61 -28.18 10.62
N ASP A 437 -29.89 -27.94 10.32
CA ASP A 437 -30.68 -26.84 10.90
C ASP A 437 -30.76 -26.87 12.44
N GLU A 438 -30.74 -28.05 13.06
CA GLU A 438 -30.79 -28.20 14.52
C GLU A 438 -29.41 -28.06 15.21
N LEU A 439 -28.34 -28.00 14.42
CA LEU A 439 -26.97 -28.00 14.92
C LEU A 439 -26.51 -26.59 15.27
N ARG A 440 -25.88 -26.44 16.43
CA ARG A 440 -25.35 -25.14 16.87
C ARG A 440 -23.81 -25.16 16.86
N PRO A 441 -23.16 -24.10 16.34
CA PRO A 441 -21.72 -23.93 16.48
C PRO A 441 -21.30 -23.97 17.96
N GLY A 442 -20.14 -24.56 18.23
CA GLY A 442 -19.58 -24.73 19.58
C GLY A 442 -20.08 -25.99 20.32
N GLN A 443 -20.95 -26.80 19.73
CA GLN A 443 -21.35 -28.08 20.32
C GLN A 443 -20.22 -29.11 20.23
N SER A 444 -20.05 -29.88 21.31
CA SER A 444 -19.18 -31.05 21.35
C SER A 444 -19.81 -32.23 20.61
N ALA A 445 -18.99 -32.96 19.88
CA ALA A 445 -19.37 -34.18 19.20
C ALA A 445 -18.27 -35.24 19.33
N SER A 446 -18.67 -36.50 19.40
CA SER A 446 -17.78 -37.64 19.22
C SER A 446 -17.83 -38.07 17.76
N VAL A 447 -16.67 -38.19 17.12
CA VAL A 447 -16.55 -38.59 15.72
C VAL A 447 -15.84 -39.93 15.62
N GLU A 448 -16.42 -40.84 14.87
CA GLU A 448 -15.88 -42.16 14.56
C GLU A 448 -15.56 -42.20 13.06
N ILE A 449 -14.27 -42.16 12.74
CA ILE A 449 -13.76 -42.12 11.36
C ILE A 449 -13.46 -43.54 10.89
N GLU A 450 -14.09 -43.99 9.80
CA GLU A 450 -13.81 -45.29 9.19
C GLU A 450 -12.53 -45.19 8.34
N VAL A 451 -11.43 -45.75 8.85
CA VAL A 451 -10.11 -45.71 8.20
C VAL A 451 -9.98 -46.79 7.13
N ALA A 452 -10.49 -47.99 7.42
CA ALA A 452 -10.43 -49.12 6.52
C ALA A 452 -11.58 -50.09 6.74
N HIS A 453 -12.10 -50.62 5.64
CA HIS A 453 -13.12 -51.67 5.61
C HIS A 453 -12.60 -52.84 4.78
N LEU A 454 -12.07 -53.86 5.46
CA LEU A 454 -11.51 -55.03 4.80
C LEU A 454 -12.56 -56.14 4.76
N LYS A 455 -12.97 -56.55 3.54
CA LYS A 455 -13.93 -57.64 3.33
C LYS A 455 -13.17 -58.95 3.17
N ASN A 456 -13.62 -60.00 3.86
CA ASN A 456 -13.09 -61.37 3.76
C ASN A 456 -11.58 -61.47 4.10
N VAL A 457 -11.18 -60.95 5.27
CA VAL A 457 -9.80 -61.10 5.77
C VAL A 457 -9.75 -62.04 6.97
N LEU A 458 -8.65 -62.78 7.12
CA LEU A 458 -8.42 -63.63 8.29
C LEU A 458 -8.07 -62.75 9.49
N THR A 459 -8.97 -62.73 10.47
CA THR A 459 -8.82 -61.91 11.68
C THR A 459 -8.55 -62.78 12.89
N VAL A 460 -7.61 -62.34 13.71
CA VAL A 460 -7.25 -62.96 14.98
C VAL A 460 -7.37 -61.91 16.08
N PRO A 461 -7.95 -62.23 17.26
CA PRO A 461 -7.99 -61.30 18.38
C PRO A 461 -6.59 -60.78 18.74
N VAL A 462 -6.44 -59.49 19.03
CA VAL A 462 -5.14 -58.86 19.36
C VAL A 462 -4.43 -59.60 20.49
N GLN A 463 -5.18 -60.08 21.48
CA GLN A 463 -4.68 -60.84 22.63
C GLN A 463 -4.01 -62.18 22.28
N ALA A 464 -4.39 -62.80 21.16
CA ALA A 464 -3.83 -64.07 20.71
C ALA A 464 -2.49 -63.91 19.95
N VAL A 465 -2.11 -62.68 19.60
CA VAL A 465 -0.87 -62.38 18.89
C VAL A 465 0.22 -62.07 19.91
N HIS A 466 1.19 -62.97 20.03
CA HIS A 466 2.34 -62.80 20.90
C HIS A 466 3.55 -62.28 20.12
N ARG A 467 4.45 -61.60 20.83
CA ARG A 467 5.67 -61.03 20.25
C ARG A 467 6.89 -61.49 21.02
N THR A 468 7.84 -62.11 20.32
CA THR A 468 9.16 -62.45 20.85
C THR A 468 10.22 -61.80 19.96
N GLY A 469 10.86 -60.74 20.46
CA GLY A 469 11.76 -59.91 19.65
C GLY A 469 11.01 -59.16 18.54
N ARG A 470 11.43 -59.33 17.28
CA ARG A 470 10.77 -58.75 16.09
C ARG A 470 9.75 -59.66 15.42
N VAL A 471 9.59 -60.91 15.89
CA VAL A 471 8.69 -61.89 15.28
C VAL A 471 7.37 -61.90 16.05
N LEU A 472 6.28 -61.74 15.31
CA LEU A 472 4.91 -61.98 15.80
C LEU A 472 4.56 -63.44 15.56
N TYR A 473 3.88 -64.08 16.51
CA TYR A 473 3.47 -65.47 16.42
C TYR A 473 2.16 -65.70 17.16
N VAL A 474 1.43 -66.75 16.76
CA VAL A 474 0.22 -67.22 17.44
C VAL A 474 0.42 -68.67 17.88
N TRP A 475 -0.27 -69.07 18.95
CA TRP A 475 -0.30 -70.47 19.38
C TRP A 475 -1.41 -71.18 18.63
N MET A 476 -1.07 -72.13 17.76
CA MET A 476 -2.01 -72.95 17.01
C MET A 476 -2.14 -74.34 17.64
N ARG A 477 -3.35 -74.84 17.73
CA ARG A 477 -3.65 -76.20 18.18
C ARG A 477 -3.54 -77.15 16.99
N ARG A 478 -2.50 -78.00 16.99
CA ARG A 478 -2.35 -79.11 16.03
C ARG A 478 -2.27 -80.41 16.83
N ASP A 479 -3.16 -81.35 16.55
CA ASP A 479 -3.21 -82.68 17.19
C ASP A 479 -3.17 -82.65 18.74
N GLY A 480 -3.81 -81.65 19.34
CA GLY A 480 -3.85 -81.48 20.80
C GLY A 480 -2.64 -80.79 21.43
N VAL A 481 -1.60 -80.47 20.65
CA VAL A 481 -0.39 -79.78 21.11
C VAL A 481 -0.39 -78.32 20.66
N ALA A 482 -0.02 -77.41 21.57
CA ALA A 482 0.14 -75.99 21.27
C ALA A 482 1.48 -75.74 20.56
N THR A 483 1.41 -75.28 19.31
CA THR A 483 2.58 -74.97 18.48
C THR A 483 2.65 -73.48 18.17
N ALA A 484 3.80 -72.85 18.38
CA ALA A 484 3.99 -71.44 18.05
C ALA A 484 4.25 -71.29 16.55
N VAL A 485 3.37 -70.60 15.85
CA VAL A 485 3.47 -70.35 14.41
C VAL A 485 3.77 -68.87 14.18
N PRO A 486 4.88 -68.51 13.51
CA PRO A 486 5.16 -67.12 13.17
C PRO A 486 4.11 -66.61 12.18
N VAL A 487 3.64 -65.38 12.39
CA VAL A 487 2.62 -64.74 11.56
C VAL A 487 3.08 -63.39 11.06
N GLU A 488 2.70 -63.06 9.83
CA GLU A 488 2.82 -61.69 9.31
C GLU A 488 1.47 -61.00 9.43
N THR A 489 1.44 -59.90 10.18
CA THR A 489 0.22 -59.15 10.49
C THR A 489 0.08 -57.93 9.59
N GLY A 490 -1.13 -57.67 9.12
CA GLY A 490 -1.52 -56.47 8.41
C GLY A 490 -2.09 -55.40 9.35
N MET A 491 -3.16 -54.74 8.91
CA MET A 491 -3.84 -53.73 9.72
C MET A 491 -4.50 -54.34 10.96
N ALA A 492 -4.58 -53.55 12.03
CA ALA A 492 -5.20 -53.96 13.28
C ALA A 492 -6.25 -52.93 13.74
N SER A 493 -7.37 -53.44 14.27
CA SER A 493 -8.29 -52.70 15.14
C SER A 493 -7.92 -52.94 16.61
N ASP A 494 -8.67 -52.33 17.53
CA ASP A 494 -8.45 -52.48 18.96
C ASP A 494 -8.75 -53.91 19.46
N GLN A 495 -9.54 -54.67 18.70
CA GLN A 495 -9.96 -56.03 19.09
C GLN A 495 -9.35 -57.12 18.20
N PHE A 496 -9.12 -56.85 16.92
CA PHE A 496 -8.68 -57.86 15.95
C PHE A 496 -7.54 -57.36 15.07
N VAL A 497 -6.61 -58.26 14.74
CA VAL A 497 -5.48 -58.06 13.83
C VAL A 497 -5.71 -58.88 12.57
N VAL A 498 -5.47 -58.30 11.40
CA VAL A 498 -5.45 -59.05 10.14
C VAL A 498 -4.17 -59.87 10.05
N VAL A 499 -4.29 -61.16 9.78
CA VAL A 499 -3.15 -62.03 9.50
C VAL A 499 -3.06 -62.23 7.98
N VAL A 500 -1.93 -61.85 7.40
CA VAL A 500 -1.65 -62.00 5.96
C VAL A 500 -1.04 -63.37 5.69
N GLU A 501 -0.12 -63.82 6.54
CA GLU A 501 0.54 -65.12 6.43
C GLU A 501 0.67 -65.83 7.79
N GLY A 502 0.64 -67.16 7.76
CA GLY A 502 0.89 -68.04 8.91
C GLY A 502 -0.34 -68.73 9.50
N VAL A 503 -1.55 -68.34 9.10
CA VAL A 503 -2.80 -68.97 9.56
C VAL A 503 -3.79 -69.13 8.40
N ALA A 504 -4.51 -70.25 8.36
CA ALA A 504 -5.55 -70.55 7.39
C ALA A 504 -6.96 -70.46 8.00
N ALA A 505 -7.97 -70.35 7.14
CA ALA A 505 -9.37 -70.40 7.55
C ALA A 505 -9.70 -71.77 8.16
N GLY A 506 -10.25 -71.78 9.38
CA GLY A 506 -10.58 -72.99 10.14
C GLY A 506 -9.57 -73.38 11.21
N ASP A 507 -8.37 -72.79 11.19
CA ASP A 507 -7.34 -73.04 12.21
C ASP A 507 -7.82 -72.61 13.60
N VAL A 508 -7.46 -73.41 14.61
CA VAL A 508 -7.79 -73.16 16.01
C VAL A 508 -6.56 -72.60 16.72
N ILE A 509 -6.68 -71.39 17.24
CA ILE A 509 -5.61 -70.70 17.95
C ILE A 509 -5.98 -70.49 19.42
N TYR A 510 -4.97 -70.37 20.29
CA TYR A 510 -5.19 -70.05 21.70
C TYR A 510 -5.25 -68.53 21.90
N LEU A 511 -6.19 -68.06 22.72
CA LEU A 511 -6.33 -66.63 23.04
C LEU A 511 -5.25 -66.10 23.98
N SER A 512 -4.68 -66.98 24.79
CA SER A 512 -3.59 -66.70 25.71
C SER A 512 -2.55 -67.82 25.61
N ARG A 513 -1.34 -67.57 26.13
CA ARG A 513 -0.30 -68.58 26.18
C ARG A 513 -0.79 -69.78 27.01
N PRO A 514 -0.84 -71.01 26.46
CA PRO A 514 -1.23 -72.18 27.23
C PRO A 514 -0.16 -72.55 28.27
N ASP A 515 -0.60 -72.99 29.46
CA ASP A 515 0.26 -73.39 30.56
C ASP A 515 1.12 -74.59 30.16
N GLY A 516 2.44 -74.50 30.40
CA GLY A 516 3.41 -75.54 30.00
C GLY A 516 3.91 -75.44 28.56
N ALA A 517 3.48 -74.44 27.77
CA ALA A 517 4.00 -74.22 26.42
C ALA A 517 5.48 -73.81 26.45
N VAL A 518 6.32 -74.63 25.79
CA VAL A 518 7.77 -74.39 25.64
C VAL A 518 7.99 -73.12 24.85
N GLU A 519 8.79 -72.21 25.39
CA GLU A 519 9.07 -70.94 24.73
C GLU A 519 9.70 -71.20 23.35
N PRO A 520 9.13 -70.68 22.27
CA PRO A 520 9.61 -71.01 20.94
C PRO A 520 11.02 -70.42 20.73
N ALA A 521 11.95 -71.27 20.28
CA ALA A 521 13.33 -70.90 20.02
C ALA A 521 13.49 -70.07 18.71
N PHE A 522 12.77 -68.95 18.60
CA PHE A 522 12.89 -68.02 17.46
C PHE A 522 14.23 -67.27 17.42
N LYS A 523 15.11 -67.48 18.41
CA LYS A 523 16.49 -66.94 18.44
C LYS A 523 17.29 -67.30 17.17
N ALA A 524 17.03 -68.45 16.54
CA ALA A 524 17.74 -68.87 15.32
C ALA A 524 17.24 -68.21 14.03
N LEU A 525 15.98 -67.73 13.97
CA LEU A 525 15.45 -67.03 12.79
C LEU A 525 15.90 -65.57 12.72
N ASN A 526 16.11 -64.91 13.87
CA ASN A 526 16.64 -63.55 13.92
C ASN A 526 18.09 -63.48 13.42
N ALA A 527 18.92 -64.51 13.70
CA ALA A 527 20.29 -64.57 13.20
C ALA A 527 20.36 -64.81 11.67
N LYS A 528 19.49 -65.66 11.12
CA LYS A 528 19.44 -65.93 9.66
C LYS A 528 18.91 -64.74 8.84
N ARG A 529 17.86 -64.06 9.31
CA ARG A 529 17.37 -62.83 8.64
C ARG A 529 18.38 -61.68 8.75
N GLU A 530 19.14 -61.57 9.85
CA GLU A 530 20.24 -60.60 9.95
C GLU A 530 21.41 -60.89 8.99
N THR A 531 21.71 -62.16 8.71
CA THR A 531 22.72 -62.54 7.71
C THR A 531 22.21 -62.34 6.28
N GLU A 532 20.95 -62.69 5.97
CA GLU A 532 20.36 -62.50 4.64
C GLU A 532 20.16 -61.02 4.29
N THR A 533 19.82 -60.17 5.26
CA THR A 533 19.71 -58.72 5.04
C THR A 533 21.08 -58.10 4.79
N LYS A 534 22.12 -58.55 5.51
CA LYS A 534 23.51 -58.11 5.27
C LYS A 534 24.07 -58.63 3.94
N GLU A 535 23.68 -59.83 3.51
CA GLU A 535 24.10 -60.42 2.24
C GLU A 535 23.39 -59.78 1.03
N ASN A 536 22.12 -59.39 1.18
CA ASN A 536 21.38 -58.63 0.16
C ASN A 536 21.82 -57.16 0.10
N GLU A 537 22.14 -56.53 1.23
CA GLU A 537 22.78 -55.20 1.26
C GLU A 537 24.20 -55.23 0.65
N ALA A 538 24.93 -56.35 0.78
CA ALA A 538 26.23 -56.53 0.14
C ALA A 538 26.14 -56.79 -1.37
N LYS A 539 25.15 -57.57 -1.84
CA LYS A 539 24.90 -57.85 -3.27
C LYS A 539 24.30 -56.65 -4.04
N GLN A 540 23.56 -55.77 -3.36
CA GLN A 540 23.10 -54.50 -3.93
C GLN A 540 24.20 -53.44 -3.98
N ARG A 541 25.21 -53.52 -3.11
CA ARG A 541 26.40 -52.64 -3.15
C ARG A 541 27.45 -53.06 -4.20
N SER A 542 27.43 -54.32 -4.66
CA SER A 542 28.40 -54.83 -5.65
C SER A 542 27.93 -54.77 -7.12
N SER A 543 26.71 -54.27 -7.41
CA SER A 543 26.15 -54.19 -8.77
C SER A 543 25.83 -52.76 -9.26
N ALA A 544 26.26 -51.72 -8.55
CA ALA A 544 26.18 -50.34 -9.05
C ALA A 544 27.40 -50.00 -9.93
N PRO A 545 27.22 -49.42 -11.13
CA PRO A 545 28.34 -49.06 -11.99
C PRO A 545 29.17 -47.92 -11.38
N ILE A 546 30.49 -48.07 -11.47
CA ILE A 546 31.48 -47.06 -11.10
C ILE A 546 31.28 -45.84 -12.00
N ASN A 547 30.92 -44.70 -11.42
CA ASN A 547 31.06 -43.40 -12.09
C ASN A 547 32.10 -42.56 -11.36
N VAL A 548 33.16 -42.25 -12.09
CA VAL A 548 34.30 -41.45 -11.68
C VAL A 548 33.89 -39.98 -11.74
N ASN A 549 34.03 -39.27 -10.62
CA ASN A 549 34.62 -37.93 -10.51
C ASN A 549 33.96 -37.14 -9.38
N THR A 550 34.67 -36.93 -8.27
CA THR A 550 34.66 -35.64 -7.54
C THR A 550 35.85 -35.61 -6.58
N GLN A 551 36.67 -34.58 -6.75
CA GLN A 551 37.80 -34.24 -5.88
C GLN A 551 37.31 -33.87 -4.47
N ARG A 552 38.09 -34.29 -3.48
CA ARG A 552 37.97 -33.97 -2.06
C ARG A 552 39.00 -32.89 -1.71
N PRO A 553 38.73 -32.02 -0.73
CA PRO A 553 39.79 -31.53 0.14
C PRO A 553 39.64 -32.09 1.55
N GLU A 554 40.78 -32.39 2.11
CA GLU A 554 41.04 -33.16 3.31
C GLU A 554 40.81 -32.37 4.60
N ARG A 555 40.61 -33.10 5.70
CA ARG A 555 40.92 -32.65 7.06
C ARG A 555 42.36 -33.03 7.41
N GLY A 556 43.03 -32.18 8.19
CA GLY A 556 44.21 -32.49 8.98
C GLY A 556 44.16 -31.81 10.37
N PRO A 557 44.92 -32.27 11.39
CA PRO A 557 44.36 -32.55 12.72
C PRO A 557 45.10 -31.94 13.95
N ALA A 558 44.50 -32.17 15.13
CA ALA A 558 45.08 -32.50 16.46
C ALA A 558 45.73 -31.45 17.41
N ASN A 559 45.25 -31.47 18.67
CA ASN A 559 45.91 -31.49 20.01
C ASN A 559 47.11 -30.55 20.33
N ALA A 560 47.39 -30.06 21.54
CA ALA A 560 46.83 -30.18 22.90
C ALA A 560 47.47 -29.07 23.79
N GLY A 561 46.84 -28.71 24.91
CA GLY A 561 47.43 -27.84 25.94
C GLY A 561 46.49 -27.58 27.12
N VAL A 562 46.88 -28.04 28.30
CA VAL A 562 46.19 -28.16 29.62
C VAL A 562 47.06 -27.35 30.63
N PRO A 563 46.70 -26.99 31.90
CA PRO A 563 45.46 -26.59 32.58
C PRO A 563 45.58 -25.44 33.64
N THR A 564 44.46 -25.20 34.36
CA THR A 564 44.28 -25.02 35.84
C THR A 564 44.09 -23.65 36.54
N ARG A 565 42.95 -23.61 37.26
CA ARG A 565 42.66 -23.28 38.70
C ARG A 565 42.62 -21.83 39.24
N GLY A 566 41.54 -21.60 40.00
CA GLY A 566 41.44 -20.75 41.20
C GLY A 566 40.25 -19.77 41.16
N ALA A 567 39.03 -20.07 41.60
CA ALA A 567 38.50 -20.32 42.96
C ALA A 567 38.01 -19.06 43.72
N ARG A 568 36.78 -19.16 44.27
CA ARG A 568 36.11 -18.37 45.34
C ARG A 568 35.72 -16.92 45.00
N GLY A 569 34.58 -16.38 45.45
CA GLY A 569 33.52 -16.85 46.35
C GLY A 569 32.49 -15.73 46.62
N GLU A 570 31.31 -16.13 47.10
CA GLU A 570 30.37 -15.41 48.01
C GLU A 570 29.71 -14.08 47.55
N ARG A 571 28.35 -14.05 47.43
CA ARG A 571 27.32 -13.59 48.43
C ARG A 571 27.51 -12.12 48.86
N ARG A 572 26.55 -11.20 48.94
CA ARG A 572 25.10 -11.12 49.30
C ARG A 572 24.64 -9.70 48.85
N GLY A 573 23.39 -9.44 48.43
CA GLY A 573 22.28 -8.89 49.25
C GLY A 573 22.53 -7.44 49.73
N SER A 574 21.61 -6.48 49.84
CA SER A 574 20.17 -6.31 49.64
C SER A 574 19.85 -4.84 50.05
N ARG A 575 18.84 -4.22 49.42
CA ARG A 575 17.84 -3.22 49.92
C ARG A 575 18.21 -1.97 50.76
N GLY A 576 17.45 -0.90 50.44
CA GLY A 576 16.91 0.14 51.35
C GLY A 576 17.86 1.31 51.60
N GLY A 577 17.48 2.58 51.73
CA GLY A 577 16.20 3.26 52.01
C GLY A 577 16.54 4.53 52.82
N GLU A 578 15.75 5.61 52.66
CA GLU A 578 15.60 6.78 53.58
C GLU A 578 16.78 7.79 53.71
N ARG A 579 16.62 9.09 53.41
CA ARG A 579 15.91 10.24 54.05
C ARG A 579 16.67 10.91 55.21
N ALA A 580 16.59 12.26 55.17
CA ALA A 580 16.90 13.28 56.20
C ALA A 580 18.39 13.60 56.46
N ALA A 581 18.84 14.79 56.88
CA ALA A 581 18.34 16.18 56.95
C ALA A 581 19.49 17.06 57.52
N ARG A 582 19.38 18.41 57.34
CA ARG A 582 20.12 19.53 58.02
C ARG A 582 21.63 19.63 57.75
N GLY A 583 22.27 20.80 57.60
CA GLY A 583 21.88 22.22 57.68
C GLY A 583 23.17 23.08 57.62
N GLY A 584 23.06 24.39 57.38
CA GLY A 584 24.14 25.38 57.66
C GLY A 584 24.63 26.26 56.50
N GLU A 585 24.08 27.48 56.44
CA GLU A 585 24.68 28.81 56.16
C GLU A 585 25.77 29.05 55.08
N GLY A 586 25.59 30.13 54.30
CA GLY A 586 26.72 30.85 53.67
C GLY A 586 26.49 31.46 52.27
N ALA A 587 26.05 32.72 52.26
CA ALA A 587 26.07 33.77 51.24
C ALA A 587 26.66 33.58 49.80
N ALA A 588 25.90 34.17 48.86
CA ALA A 588 26.32 35.04 47.74
C ALA A 588 26.57 34.46 46.32
N ARG A 589 25.89 35.15 45.38
CA ARG A 589 26.16 35.37 43.94
C ARG A 589 25.87 34.24 42.94
N GLY A 590 25.16 34.63 41.88
CA GLY A 590 25.25 34.02 40.56
C GLY A 590 23.92 33.51 40.02
N GLY A 591 23.24 34.33 39.23
CA GLY A 591 22.07 33.92 38.48
C GLY A 591 22.43 32.89 37.40
N ARG A 592 21.85 31.69 37.49
CA ARG A 592 21.49 30.81 36.37
C ARG A 592 20.72 29.58 36.88
N GLN A 593 19.64 29.24 36.15
CA GLN A 593 19.05 27.89 35.93
C GLN A 593 18.59 27.12 37.18
N GLY A 594 17.42 26.47 37.27
CA GLY A 594 16.39 25.94 36.37
C GLY A 594 15.41 25.20 37.32
N GLY A 595 14.28 24.59 36.98
CA GLY A 595 13.59 24.20 35.76
C GLY A 595 12.43 23.30 36.21
N SER A 596 11.61 22.83 35.28
CA SER A 596 10.86 21.59 35.49
C SER A 596 11.12 20.66 34.32
N ARG A 597 11.46 19.42 34.67
CA ARG A 597 11.91 18.33 33.79
C ARG A 597 10.70 17.57 33.26
N SER A 598 10.75 17.17 31.99
CA SER A 598 10.21 15.89 31.55
C SER A 598 11.07 15.32 30.42
N GLY A 599 11.36 14.03 30.52
CA GLY A 599 12.38 13.32 29.77
C GLY A 599 12.05 13.06 28.31
N GLY A 600 13.09 12.97 27.49
CA GLY A 600 13.01 12.55 26.10
C GLY A 600 14.40 12.44 25.49
N GLY A 601 14.80 11.22 25.13
CA GLY A 601 16.09 10.94 24.50
C GLY A 601 16.31 11.80 23.25
N ARG A 602 17.37 12.60 23.27
CA ARG A 602 17.74 13.47 22.15
C ARG A 602 18.29 12.63 20.99
N ARG A 603 17.46 12.43 19.95
CA ARG A 603 17.97 12.23 18.59
C ARG A 603 18.74 13.51 18.22
N GLY A 604 20.04 13.36 17.93
CA GLY A 604 20.92 14.47 17.55
C GLY A 604 20.45 15.15 16.26
N GLY A 605 19.71 16.25 16.40
CA GLY A 605 19.43 17.17 15.30
C GLY A 605 20.66 17.96 14.90
N MET A 606 20.76 18.29 13.61
CA MET A 606 21.84 19.07 13.01
C MET A 606 21.81 20.51 13.56
N SER A 607 22.97 21.07 13.95
CA SER A 607 23.02 22.46 14.43
C SER A 607 22.67 23.45 13.29
N PRO A 608 22.21 24.67 13.60
CA PRO A 608 21.90 25.68 12.58
C PRO A 608 23.05 25.96 11.61
N GLU A 609 24.29 26.04 12.11
CA GLU A 609 25.50 26.21 11.30
C GLU A 609 25.75 25.02 10.37
N GLN A 610 25.57 23.80 10.88
CA GLN A 610 25.70 22.59 10.07
C GLN A 610 24.64 22.50 8.97
N ARG A 611 23.43 23.03 9.21
CA ARG A 611 22.37 23.12 8.19
C ARG A 611 22.79 24.12 7.10
N ALA A 612 23.30 25.29 7.47
CA ALA A 612 23.78 26.29 6.51
C ALA A 612 24.91 25.75 5.63
N GLN A 613 25.91 25.08 6.23
CA GLN A 613 27.01 24.46 5.49
C GLN A 613 26.54 23.35 4.55
N SER A 614 25.56 22.53 4.97
CA SER A 614 24.98 21.50 4.10
C SER A 614 24.23 22.10 2.91
N THR A 615 23.44 23.15 3.13
CA THR A 615 22.72 23.85 2.06
C THR A 615 23.68 24.52 1.07
N ALA A 616 24.76 25.12 1.56
CA ALA A 616 25.81 25.72 0.73
C ALA A 616 26.54 24.67 -0.13
N PHE A 617 26.90 23.52 0.47
CA PHE A 617 27.47 22.39 -0.26
C PHE A 617 26.55 21.92 -1.40
N PHE A 618 25.25 21.75 -1.14
CA PHE A 618 24.30 21.29 -2.15
C PHE A 618 24.09 22.31 -3.28
N ALA A 619 24.12 23.61 -2.97
CA ALA A 619 24.06 24.66 -3.98
C ALA A 619 25.32 24.66 -4.87
N ALA A 620 26.51 24.46 -4.28
CA ALA A 620 27.76 24.36 -5.02
C ALA A 620 27.83 23.09 -5.90
N ALA A 621 27.41 21.94 -5.35
CA ALA A 621 27.36 20.68 -6.08
C ALA A 621 26.39 20.73 -7.27
N LYS A 622 25.21 21.34 -7.11
CA LYS A 622 24.21 21.52 -8.20
C LYS A 622 24.72 22.40 -9.35
N LYS A 623 25.61 23.36 -9.07
CA LYS A 623 26.24 24.19 -10.12
C LYS A 623 27.26 23.40 -10.94
N ARG A 624 28.04 22.52 -10.30
CA ARG A 624 29.08 21.70 -10.98
C ARG A 624 28.53 20.45 -11.66
N PHE A 625 27.48 19.85 -11.10
CA PHE A 625 26.90 18.60 -11.59
C PHE A 625 25.41 18.81 -11.92
N PRO A 626 25.06 19.15 -13.18
CA PRO A 626 23.69 19.42 -13.59
C PRO A 626 22.73 18.23 -13.43
N ALA A 627 23.28 17.00 -13.44
CA ALA A 627 22.54 15.77 -13.17
C ALA A 627 22.01 15.69 -11.72
N MET A 628 22.52 16.54 -10.82
CA MET A 628 22.02 16.66 -9.46
C MET A 628 20.80 17.59 -9.41
N THR A 629 19.60 17.02 -9.50
CA THR A 629 18.35 17.76 -9.40
C THR A 629 18.12 18.28 -7.98
N ASP A 630 18.24 17.40 -6.96
CA ASP A 630 18.07 17.71 -5.54
C ASP A 630 19.03 16.89 -4.65
N ALA A 631 19.11 17.25 -3.35
CA ALA A 631 19.94 16.54 -2.36
C ALA A 631 19.64 15.03 -2.25
N ARG A 632 18.42 14.61 -2.58
CA ARG A 632 18.01 13.19 -2.59
C ARG A 632 18.71 12.37 -3.68
N ALA A 633 19.16 13.01 -4.76
CA ALA A 633 19.81 12.34 -5.88
C ALA A 633 21.11 11.62 -5.46
N LEU A 634 21.83 12.12 -4.45
CA LEU A 634 23.04 11.45 -3.92
C LEU A 634 22.73 10.12 -3.20
N PHE A 635 21.49 9.93 -2.74
CA PHE A 635 21.08 8.70 -2.05
C PHE A 635 20.60 7.64 -3.04
N SER A 636 19.95 8.06 -4.13
CA SER A 636 19.41 7.15 -5.15
C SER A 636 20.43 6.73 -6.20
N ASP A 637 21.39 7.59 -6.55
CA ASP A 637 22.35 7.34 -7.63
C ASP A 637 23.78 7.14 -7.08
N ALA A 638 24.29 5.93 -7.22
CA ALA A 638 25.61 5.54 -6.72
C ALA A 638 26.76 6.14 -7.53
N GLU A 639 26.58 6.36 -8.83
CA GLU A 639 27.62 6.90 -9.72
C GLU A 639 27.73 8.41 -9.54
N LEU A 640 26.60 9.11 -9.50
CA LEU A 640 26.54 10.55 -9.18
C LEU A 640 27.16 10.82 -7.80
N ARG A 641 26.85 9.97 -6.81
CA ARG A 641 27.45 10.06 -5.47
C ARG A 641 28.98 9.95 -5.50
N LYS A 642 29.53 9.00 -6.26
CA LYS A 642 30.99 8.81 -6.36
C LYS A 642 31.66 10.01 -7.03
N LYS A 643 31.03 10.61 -8.04
CA LYS A 643 31.52 11.82 -8.73
C LYS A 643 31.48 13.05 -7.83
N VAL A 644 30.36 13.30 -7.13
CA VAL A 644 30.18 14.50 -6.29
C VAL A 644 31.02 14.45 -5.00
N LEU A 645 31.09 13.29 -4.32
CA LEU A 645 31.87 13.14 -3.08
C LEU A 645 33.37 12.87 -3.32
N GLY A 646 33.76 12.68 -4.58
CA GLY A 646 35.15 12.50 -5.04
C GLY A 646 35.74 13.74 -5.70
N ASP A 647 34.98 14.82 -5.85
CA ASP A 647 35.43 16.04 -6.51
C ASP A 647 36.48 16.80 -5.65
N PRO A 648 37.69 17.07 -6.18
CA PRO A 648 38.76 17.71 -5.42
C PRO A 648 38.44 19.11 -4.92
N GLN A 649 37.64 19.88 -5.66
CA GLN A 649 37.33 21.27 -5.32
C GLN A 649 36.25 21.34 -4.24
N LEU A 650 35.19 20.52 -4.33
CA LEU A 650 34.20 20.38 -3.26
C LEU A 650 34.81 19.84 -1.96
N ASN A 651 35.80 18.93 -2.08
CA ASN A 651 36.50 18.39 -0.92
C ASN A 651 37.39 19.42 -0.20
N LYS A 652 37.88 20.43 -0.92
CA LYS A 652 38.62 21.56 -0.34
C LYS A 652 37.69 22.60 0.29
N GLU A 653 36.53 22.87 -0.33
CA GLU A 653 35.57 23.87 0.14
C GLU A 653 34.68 23.37 1.29
N PHE A 654 34.33 22.08 1.34
CA PHE A 654 33.39 21.51 2.31
C PHE A 654 33.85 20.15 2.90
N PRO A 655 35.06 20.06 3.50
CA PRO A 655 35.64 18.80 3.97
C PRO A 655 34.78 18.10 5.04
N GLU A 656 34.23 18.86 5.99
CA GLU A 656 33.44 18.30 7.10
C GLU A 656 32.05 17.79 6.65
N VAL A 657 31.44 18.43 5.65
CA VAL A 657 30.16 17.98 5.08
C VAL A 657 30.35 16.66 4.36
N ILE A 658 31.40 16.55 3.54
CA ILE A 658 31.72 15.32 2.79
C ILE A 658 32.07 14.17 3.74
N LYS A 659 32.89 14.42 4.76
CA LYS A 659 33.25 13.44 5.78
C LYS A 659 32.01 12.89 6.49
N ARG A 660 31.09 13.78 6.90
CA ARG A 660 29.83 13.39 7.55
C ARG A 660 28.90 12.61 6.60
N TYR A 661 28.83 12.98 5.33
CA TYR A 661 28.04 12.25 4.34
C TYR A 661 28.59 10.84 4.09
N LYS A 662 29.91 10.67 3.98
CA LYS A 662 30.56 9.35 3.88
C LYS A 662 30.25 8.49 5.11
N GLN A 663 30.42 9.03 6.31
CA GLN A 663 30.08 8.35 7.57
C GLN A 663 28.59 7.99 7.69
N MET A 664 27.69 8.83 7.18
CA MET A 664 26.26 8.54 7.17
C MET A 664 25.97 7.36 6.25
N MET A 665 26.55 7.34 5.05
CA MET A 665 26.32 6.27 4.06
C MET A 665 26.91 4.92 4.49
N GLU A 666 28.07 4.92 5.16
CA GLU A 666 28.62 3.69 5.76
C GLU A 666 27.67 3.07 6.81
N ARG A 667 26.98 3.92 7.60
CA ARG A 667 25.98 3.45 8.58
C ARG A 667 24.70 2.90 7.94
N PHE A 668 24.34 3.37 6.73
CA PHE A 668 23.18 2.87 5.99
C PHE A 668 23.52 1.65 5.11
N GLY A 669 24.75 1.55 4.59
CA GLY A 669 25.22 0.42 3.77
C GLY A 669 25.21 -0.92 4.52
N ASN A 670 25.50 -0.92 5.82
CA ASN A 670 25.47 -2.13 6.66
C ASN A 670 24.07 -2.66 7.00
N ARG A 671 22.98 -2.05 6.48
CA ARG A 671 21.60 -2.49 6.72
C ARG A 671 20.91 -3.07 5.48
N ALA A 672 21.61 -3.15 4.35
CA ALA A 672 21.11 -3.68 3.08
C ALA A 672 21.63 -5.11 2.81
N GLY A 673 21.41 -6.02 3.76
CA GLY A 673 21.53 -7.47 3.58
C GLY A 673 20.17 -8.11 3.82
N GLY A 674 19.21 -7.85 2.94
CA GLY A 674 17.85 -8.35 3.05
C GLY A 674 17.06 -8.07 1.78
N GLN A 675 17.04 -9.06 0.89
CA GLN A 675 16.30 -9.04 -0.38
C GLN A 675 14.84 -8.61 -0.19
N ARG A 676 14.41 -7.60 -0.95
CA ARG A 676 13.01 -7.42 -1.32
C ARG A 676 12.88 -7.61 -2.82
N GLY A 677 12.13 -8.64 -3.18
CA GLY A 677 11.75 -8.97 -4.55
C GLY A 677 10.96 -7.87 -5.21
N ALA A 678 11.10 -7.84 -6.53
CA ALA A 678 10.53 -6.89 -7.46
C ALA A 678 8.99 -6.84 -7.40
N GLY A 679 8.45 -5.62 -7.47
CA GLY A 679 7.04 -5.34 -7.64
C GLY A 679 6.86 -4.15 -8.56
N ASN A 680 6.64 -4.46 -9.83
CA ASN A 680 6.39 -3.58 -10.96
C ASN A 680 5.25 -2.58 -10.68
N ARG A 681 5.48 -1.27 -10.90
CA ARG A 681 4.44 -0.31 -11.27
C ARG A 681 5.08 0.93 -11.89
N GLY A 682 5.02 0.99 -13.22
CA GLY A 682 5.34 2.18 -14.00
C GLY A 682 4.31 3.30 -13.82
N GLY A 683 4.71 4.50 -14.23
CA GLY A 683 3.86 5.68 -14.26
C GLY A 683 4.70 6.94 -14.46
N GLU A 684 4.78 7.39 -15.71
CA GLU A 684 5.41 8.62 -16.17
C GLU A 684 4.91 9.88 -15.45
N ARG A 685 5.80 10.88 -15.41
CA ARG A 685 5.65 12.35 -15.47
C ARG A 685 6.76 12.95 -14.60
N GLY A 686 7.71 13.72 -15.12
CA GLY A 686 7.53 14.84 -16.03
C GLY A 686 8.15 16.04 -15.31
N ALA A 687 9.23 16.54 -15.88
CA ALA A 687 10.15 17.50 -15.28
C ALA A 687 9.58 18.93 -15.18
N GLY A 688 10.20 19.72 -14.28
CA GLY A 688 10.40 21.15 -14.48
C GLY A 688 9.55 22.09 -13.58
N ASN A 689 10.02 23.06 -12.79
CA ASN A 689 11.30 23.53 -12.23
C ASN A 689 11.24 25.08 -12.15
N ARG A 690 11.59 25.64 -10.97
CA ARG A 690 12.02 27.04 -10.65
C ARG A 690 10.95 28.15 -10.82
N GLY A 691 10.71 29.03 -9.84
CA GLY A 691 11.62 29.74 -8.92
C GLY A 691 11.77 31.19 -9.42
N GLY A 692 11.77 32.27 -8.64
CA GLY A 692 11.65 32.50 -7.21
C GLY A 692 11.77 34.02 -6.91
N ASN A 693 11.48 34.36 -5.66
CA ASN A 693 12.12 35.38 -4.80
C ASN A 693 12.33 36.84 -5.26
N ARG A 694 11.70 37.78 -4.53
CA ARG A 694 12.19 39.06 -3.93
C ARG A 694 11.12 39.44 -2.88
N GLY A 695 11.34 39.78 -1.62
CA GLY A 695 12.51 40.28 -0.89
C GLY A 695 12.22 41.71 -0.41
N GLY A 696 12.10 41.92 0.91
CA GLY A 696 12.23 43.24 1.58
C GLY A 696 10.93 43.94 1.96
N GLY A 697 10.77 44.23 3.27
CA GLY A 697 9.60 44.92 3.84
C GLY A 697 9.83 46.38 4.20
N GLU A 698 8.78 47.05 4.70
CA GLU A 698 8.83 48.10 5.74
C GLU A 698 7.41 48.52 6.15
N ARG A 699 7.23 48.78 7.46
CA ARG A 699 6.27 49.70 8.12
C ARG A 699 4.75 49.49 7.93
N ARG A 700 4.11 48.97 8.98
CA ARG A 700 3.32 49.75 9.96
C ARG A 700 3.06 48.93 11.21
#